data_AF-A0A242LB15-F1
#
_entry.id   AF-A0A242LB15-F1
#
_cell.length_a   1.000
_cell.length_b   1.000
_cell.length_c   1.000
_cell.angle_alpha   90.00
_cell.angle_beta   90.00
_cell.angle_gamma   90.00
#
_symmetry.space_group_name_H-M   'P 1'
#
loop_
_entity.id
_entity.type
_entity.pdbx_description
1 polymer ?
#
loop_
_entity_poly.entity_id
_entity_poly.type
_entity_poly.pdbx_seq_one_letter_code
_entity_poly.pdbx_strand_id
1 'polypeptide(L)'
;MTKKDSSWKLDQKVGPRVKEGISRNAFHKPREATKVSKQAFKQAKKDYKLSRKNYKSELKKHKMTVKNGGKPLSINHMIAKKKFIEDKNGKKVAKRVYKKTKAKDTSRISVQLKGEAKVSLKQDVSQQARKVLSGDEILSEGVEAYQKARRANQKIRVGLKIGKQTGKVALKTGKGTYGLGNRLLNLSRGRGFHRTPADLTTRKQLMYKLRNHRQRMKAAKAAKKAEKGLSLVRSVLTGKKTASKAAMILIKNPITWIVLLVIMIVFMLAAIAGGTQKPAIVQDDKDLTDSWVYMTKVDAQHSDDTNQFFSNIDDVMFYMNYRFDEYKLASMIPAGTKNYEQFLSDLWDNLNGKPPEYDLKTMKEVETDKKLHYFMPGEDYDHYQEVKKELGYTTLDDPLAFPFETESLIVSRRYGYEKINGKEQLFKGIELMTEANKAFNSPLSGKITSIPSETSLVIEQAKNVRLTIEGVKSSRFKGNEDVQIGTFLGNSPNETVTLQYEKYDVEKKAWFSVNPAFYFPSVTYTQTTLLGSSSFDPGADVESRARAVYDYLTKLGYKKEGIAAILGNFSVESGINPKRAEGDYLNPPVGASANSWDNPTWLAMGGTEIYGKFPNILHRGLGLGQWTDTADGSTRHTLLLDYAKSKNKKWYDLQLQLDFIFNGDSPAYRTMAANTAGNKVAATVPELTVYFLNNWEGNPGDKTNERIQAAQNWFKFLSSSGNEVNGSSSEVFQKYKDKMKPLPTDKETKPGQGWPGNAYALGNCTWYVYNRMAQLGKSIHPTMGNANQWVLNYTKTPGASLVSTPSRGDAVIFTNGVAGSSSVYGHVAFVEYVNSDGTFVISEMNVSGEYSMSWRVLKKEAGEFFMRVN
;
A
#
# COMPACT_ATOMS: atom_id res chain seq x y z
N MET A 1 36.94 -44.87 52.65
CA MET A 1 36.56 -43.46 52.89
C MET A 1 35.46 -43.43 53.94
N THR A 2 35.85 -43.43 55.20
CA THR A 2 35.03 -43.72 56.37
C THR A 2 35.07 -42.51 57.32
N LYS A 3 33.93 -42.21 57.97
CA LYS A 3 33.65 -41.11 58.93
C LYS A 3 33.85 -39.64 58.49
N LYS A 4 34.74 -39.28 57.54
CA LYS A 4 35.04 -37.87 57.19
C LYS A 4 34.07 -37.21 56.18
N ASP A 5 33.42 -37.98 55.30
CA ASP A 5 32.56 -37.42 54.23
C ASP A 5 31.13 -37.05 54.68
N SER A 6 30.65 -37.57 55.82
CA SER A 6 29.38 -37.14 56.42
C SER A 6 29.50 -35.75 57.06
N SER A 7 30.65 -35.41 57.64
CA SER A 7 30.97 -34.09 58.21
C SER A 7 30.95 -33.00 57.13
N TRP A 8 31.60 -33.24 55.98
CA TRP A 8 31.68 -32.24 54.91
C TRP A 8 30.30 -31.79 54.39
N LYS A 9 29.35 -32.72 54.20
CA LYS A 9 28.00 -32.36 53.72
C LYS A 9 27.23 -31.52 54.75
N LEU A 10 27.43 -31.80 56.04
CA LEU A 10 26.88 -30.98 57.13
C LEU A 10 27.48 -29.57 57.13
N ASP A 11 28.78 -29.44 56.91
CA ASP A 11 29.50 -28.15 56.83
C ASP A 11 29.08 -27.32 55.61
N GLN A 12 28.44 -27.92 54.61
CA GLN A 12 27.92 -27.21 53.44
C GLN A 12 26.48 -26.68 53.61
N LYS A 13 25.83 -26.89 54.77
CA LYS A 13 24.49 -26.36 55.04
C LYS A 13 24.50 -24.82 55.04
N VAL A 14 23.68 -24.23 54.16
CA VAL A 14 23.62 -22.79 53.92
C VAL A 14 23.03 -22.02 55.12
N GLY A 15 22.12 -22.62 55.89
CA GLY A 15 21.43 -21.96 57.01
C GLY A 15 22.39 -21.53 58.13
N PRO A 16 23.13 -22.47 58.77
CA PRO A 16 24.09 -22.16 59.82
C PRO A 16 25.17 -21.16 59.39
N ARG A 17 25.77 -21.35 58.20
CA ARG A 17 26.78 -20.44 57.65
C ARG A 17 26.28 -19.02 57.37
N VAL A 18 24.98 -18.86 57.10
CA VAL A 18 24.36 -17.53 57.00
C VAL A 18 24.21 -16.90 58.38
N LYS A 19 23.83 -17.67 59.42
CA LYS A 19 23.78 -17.16 60.80
C LYS A 19 25.17 -16.69 61.25
N GLU A 20 26.18 -17.54 61.08
CA GLU A 20 27.57 -17.22 61.42
C GLU A 20 28.11 -16.01 60.64
N GLY A 21 27.84 -15.93 59.34
CA GLY A 21 28.23 -14.77 58.53
C GLY A 21 27.50 -13.49 58.89
N ILE A 22 26.30 -13.55 59.49
CA ILE A 22 25.62 -12.38 60.05
C ILE A 22 26.24 -12.01 61.39
N SER A 23 26.53 -12.98 62.26
CA SER A 23 27.18 -12.75 63.56
C SER A 23 28.57 -12.12 63.39
N ARG A 24 29.38 -12.59 62.44
CA ARG A 24 30.68 -11.97 62.10
C ARG A 24 30.55 -10.53 61.60
N ASN A 25 29.46 -10.19 60.93
CA ASN A 25 29.18 -8.83 60.48
C ASN A 25 28.42 -7.99 61.52
N ALA A 26 28.09 -8.54 62.69
CA ALA A 26 27.38 -7.81 63.75
C ALA A 26 28.30 -6.81 64.48
N PHE A 27 29.61 -7.09 64.49
CA PHE A 27 30.63 -6.23 65.12
C PHE A 27 31.05 -5.02 64.26
N HIS A 28 30.63 -4.97 62.99
CA HIS A 28 30.91 -3.84 62.11
C HIS A 28 29.75 -2.84 62.11
N LYS A 29 30.07 -1.54 61.96
CA LYS A 29 29.04 -0.51 61.74
C LYS A 29 28.19 -0.85 60.50
N PRO A 30 26.88 -0.56 60.46
CA PRO A 30 25.97 -1.09 59.43
C PRO A 30 26.38 -0.84 57.96
N ARG A 31 26.99 0.32 57.69
CA ARG A 31 27.54 0.69 56.37
C ARG A 31 28.76 -0.16 55.99
N GLU A 32 29.62 -0.40 56.97
CA GLU A 32 30.85 -1.17 56.84
C GLU A 32 30.53 -2.66 56.69
N ALA A 33 29.64 -3.19 57.53
CA ALA A 33 29.08 -4.54 57.41
C ALA A 33 28.50 -4.78 56.00
N THR A 34 27.84 -3.77 55.42
CA THR A 34 27.31 -3.84 54.05
C THR A 34 28.41 -3.79 52.98
N LYS A 35 29.47 -3.00 53.19
CA LYS A 35 30.62 -2.91 52.27
C LYS A 35 31.41 -4.23 52.27
N VAL A 36 31.75 -4.76 53.44
CA VAL A 36 32.49 -6.00 53.65
C VAL A 36 31.69 -7.19 53.09
N SER A 37 30.42 -7.33 53.47
CA SER A 37 29.58 -8.42 52.93
C SER A 37 29.33 -8.32 51.42
N LYS A 38 29.33 -7.11 50.83
CA LYS A 38 29.28 -6.91 49.37
C LYS A 38 30.57 -7.36 48.69
N GLN A 39 31.72 -7.07 49.26
CA GLN A 39 33.02 -7.53 48.75
C GLN A 39 33.12 -9.05 48.86
N ALA A 40 32.77 -9.64 50.00
CA ALA A 40 32.72 -11.09 50.19
C ALA A 40 31.77 -11.77 49.19
N PHE A 41 30.60 -11.17 48.90
CA PHE A 41 29.70 -11.70 47.87
C PHE A 41 30.29 -11.59 46.45
N LYS A 42 31.02 -10.51 46.14
CA LYS A 42 31.71 -10.39 44.86
C LYS A 42 32.80 -11.45 44.71
N GLN A 43 33.58 -11.70 45.75
CA GLN A 43 34.64 -12.70 45.75
C GLN A 43 34.07 -14.12 45.63
N ALA A 44 33.12 -14.49 46.48
CA ALA A 44 32.44 -15.80 46.39
C ALA A 44 31.74 -16.04 45.04
N LYS A 45 31.32 -14.98 44.35
CA LYS A 45 30.78 -15.07 42.98
C LYS A 45 31.89 -15.33 41.94
N LYS A 46 33.09 -14.79 42.12
CA LYS A 46 34.27 -15.09 41.28
C LYS A 46 34.74 -16.53 41.51
N ASP A 47 34.89 -16.94 42.77
CA ASP A 47 35.37 -18.28 43.13
C ASP A 47 34.42 -19.37 42.60
N TYR A 48 33.11 -19.18 42.74
CA TYR A 48 32.10 -20.07 42.14
C TYR A 48 32.23 -20.18 40.61
N LYS A 49 32.55 -19.08 39.92
CA LYS A 49 32.75 -19.13 38.46
C LYS A 49 34.01 -19.92 38.11
N LEU A 50 35.08 -19.72 38.87
CA LEU A 50 36.36 -20.40 38.66
C LEU A 50 36.24 -21.90 38.93
N SER A 51 35.68 -22.32 40.08
CA SER A 51 35.51 -23.75 40.39
C SER A 51 34.49 -24.44 39.49
N ARG A 52 33.47 -23.75 39.00
CA ARG A 52 32.58 -24.29 37.95
C ARG A 52 33.32 -24.58 36.65
N LYS A 53 34.23 -23.69 36.23
CA LYS A 53 35.04 -23.88 35.02
C LYS A 53 36.01 -25.05 35.21
N ASN A 54 36.68 -25.10 36.37
CA ASN A 54 37.61 -26.17 36.71
C ASN A 54 36.91 -27.54 36.77
N TYR A 55 35.77 -27.65 37.47
CA TYR A 55 34.99 -28.89 37.52
C TYR A 55 34.57 -29.40 36.14
N LYS A 56 34.09 -28.52 35.26
CA LYS A 56 33.71 -28.91 33.90
C LYS A 56 34.91 -29.42 33.09
N SER A 57 36.07 -28.78 33.24
CA SER A 57 37.31 -29.20 32.60
C SER A 57 37.74 -30.59 33.07
N GLU A 58 37.84 -30.78 34.39
CA GLU A 58 38.26 -32.06 34.97
C GLU A 58 37.27 -33.19 34.72
N LEU A 59 35.96 -32.90 34.69
CA LEU A 59 34.93 -33.86 34.30
C LEU A 59 35.07 -34.29 32.82
N LYS A 60 35.41 -33.34 31.93
CA LYS A 60 35.64 -33.65 30.51
C LYS A 60 36.89 -34.52 30.33
N LYS A 61 37.99 -34.19 31.01
CA LYS A 61 39.21 -35.01 31.02
C LYS A 61 38.92 -36.42 31.51
N HIS A 62 38.24 -36.55 32.65
CA HIS A 62 37.88 -37.86 33.20
C HIS A 62 37.02 -38.68 32.22
N LYS A 63 36.00 -38.08 31.58
CA LYS A 63 35.17 -38.77 30.57
C LYS A 63 35.98 -39.23 29.36
N MET A 64 36.95 -38.43 28.91
CA MET A 64 37.82 -38.80 27.77
C MET A 64 38.78 -39.94 28.15
N THR A 65 39.38 -39.89 29.34
CA THR A 65 40.28 -40.95 29.83
C THR A 65 39.55 -42.29 29.99
N VAL A 66 38.33 -42.26 30.53
CA VAL A 66 37.47 -43.47 30.65
C VAL A 66 37.07 -44.01 29.27
N LYS A 67 36.78 -43.15 28.30
CA LYS A 67 36.41 -43.56 26.94
C LYS A 67 37.57 -44.22 26.18
N ASN A 68 38.81 -43.84 26.47
CA ASN A 68 40.00 -44.33 25.79
C ASN A 68 40.66 -45.54 26.50
N GLY A 69 39.94 -46.25 27.37
CA GLY A 69 40.44 -47.44 28.07
C GLY A 69 41.52 -47.19 29.13
N GLY A 70 41.86 -45.92 29.42
CA GLY A 70 42.85 -45.57 30.44
C GLY A 70 42.30 -45.68 31.86
N LYS A 71 43.12 -46.15 32.81
CA LYS A 71 42.73 -46.18 34.24
C LYS A 71 42.28 -44.78 34.66
N PRO A 72 41.06 -44.62 35.23
CA PRO A 72 40.52 -43.31 35.52
C PRO A 72 41.41 -42.58 36.52
N LEU A 73 41.84 -41.35 36.19
CA LEU A 73 42.29 -40.35 37.17
C LEU A 73 41.09 -40.04 38.08
N SER A 74 40.84 -40.94 39.04
CA SER A 74 39.52 -41.06 39.67
C SER A 74 39.25 -39.91 40.64
N ILE A 75 40.28 -39.19 41.09
CA ILE A 75 40.15 -38.25 42.20
C ILE A 75 39.96 -36.78 41.73
N ASN A 76 40.58 -36.34 40.63
CA ASN A 76 40.64 -34.91 40.28
C ASN A 76 39.27 -34.30 39.95
N HIS A 77 38.44 -35.00 39.17
CA HIS A 77 37.11 -34.52 38.83
C HIS A 77 36.16 -34.52 40.05
N MET A 78 36.37 -35.45 41.01
CA MET A 78 35.63 -35.49 42.27
C MET A 78 36.04 -34.36 43.22
N ILE A 79 37.34 -34.07 43.35
CA ILE A 79 37.84 -32.90 44.09
C ILE A 79 37.29 -31.61 43.50
N ALA A 80 37.34 -31.47 42.16
CA ALA A 80 36.82 -30.29 41.48
C ALA A 80 35.29 -30.16 41.66
N LYS A 81 34.55 -31.28 41.70
CA LYS A 81 33.12 -31.32 42.02
C LYS A 81 32.85 -30.86 43.45
N LYS A 82 33.65 -31.34 44.41
CA LYS A 82 33.57 -30.97 45.84
C LYS A 82 33.76 -29.46 45.99
N LYS A 83 34.83 -28.90 45.42
CA LYS A 83 35.12 -27.45 45.42
C LYS A 83 34.03 -26.62 44.74
N PHE A 84 33.48 -27.11 43.62
CA PHE A 84 32.35 -26.44 42.95
C PHE A 84 31.11 -26.35 43.83
N ILE A 85 30.78 -27.44 44.55
CA ILE A 85 29.63 -27.46 45.47
C ILE A 85 29.87 -26.51 46.66
N GLU A 86 31.08 -26.50 47.20
CA GLU A 86 31.48 -25.58 48.27
C GLU A 86 31.30 -24.12 47.87
N ASP A 87 31.83 -23.72 46.70
CA ASP A 87 31.74 -22.33 46.25
C ASP A 87 30.33 -21.95 45.80
N LYS A 88 29.55 -22.92 45.30
CA LYS A 88 28.12 -22.71 45.00
C LYS A 88 27.34 -22.36 46.26
N ASN A 89 27.60 -23.08 47.34
CA ASN A 89 26.96 -22.85 48.64
C ASN A 89 27.53 -21.59 49.32
N GLY A 90 28.84 -21.36 49.25
CA GLY A 90 29.50 -20.14 49.74
C GLY A 90 28.95 -18.87 49.07
N LYS A 91 28.72 -18.89 47.75
CA LYS A 91 28.04 -17.80 47.03
C LYS A 91 26.61 -17.57 47.54
N LYS A 92 25.84 -18.63 47.80
CA LYS A 92 24.47 -18.52 48.34
C LYS A 92 24.48 -17.91 49.75
N VAL A 93 25.42 -18.35 50.60
CA VAL A 93 25.64 -17.80 51.95
C VAL A 93 25.98 -16.31 51.86
N ALA A 94 27.03 -15.94 51.13
CA ALA A 94 27.47 -14.55 51.00
C ALA A 94 26.38 -13.63 50.43
N LYS A 95 25.55 -14.14 49.50
CA LYS A 95 24.39 -13.39 48.97
C LYS A 95 23.34 -13.12 50.05
N ARG A 96 23.02 -14.13 50.89
CA ARG A 96 22.01 -14.02 51.95
C ARG A 96 22.52 -13.12 53.09
N VAL A 97 23.79 -13.25 53.46
CA VAL A 97 24.46 -12.36 54.43
C VAL A 97 24.43 -10.91 53.92
N TYR A 98 24.90 -10.66 52.68
CA TYR A 98 24.86 -9.32 52.08
C TYR A 98 23.45 -8.72 52.03
N LYS A 99 22.42 -9.52 51.74
CA LYS A 99 21.03 -9.03 51.74
C LYS A 99 20.56 -8.62 53.13
N LYS A 100 20.94 -9.37 54.17
CA LYS A 100 20.53 -9.09 55.55
C LYS A 100 21.33 -7.93 56.17
N THR A 101 22.63 -7.83 55.93
CA THR A 101 23.45 -6.66 56.34
C THR A 101 22.99 -5.39 55.61
N LYS A 102 22.70 -5.48 54.30
CA LYS A 102 22.09 -4.41 53.51
C LYS A 102 20.76 -3.92 54.07
N ALA A 103 19.94 -4.80 54.62
CA ALA A 103 18.65 -4.44 55.19
C ALA A 103 18.78 -3.71 56.53
N LYS A 104 19.88 -3.94 57.25
CA LYS A 104 20.21 -3.28 58.53
C LYS A 104 21.03 -1.99 58.38
N ASP A 105 21.45 -1.64 57.17
CA ASP A 105 22.23 -0.44 56.87
C ASP A 105 21.36 0.83 56.86
N THR A 106 21.24 1.45 58.04
CA THR A 106 20.48 2.69 58.28
C THR A 106 21.11 3.91 57.63
N SER A 107 22.41 3.86 57.29
CA SER A 107 23.15 4.97 56.65
C SER A 107 22.84 5.13 55.17
N ARG A 108 22.08 4.20 54.58
CA ARG A 108 21.69 4.32 53.18
C ARG A 108 20.61 5.37 53.02
N ILE A 109 20.82 6.23 52.04
CA ILE A 109 19.89 7.27 51.59
C ILE A 109 18.45 6.73 51.43
N SER A 110 18.25 5.48 51.00
CA SER A 110 16.91 4.88 50.88
C SER A 110 16.19 4.61 52.22
N VAL A 111 16.93 4.56 53.33
CA VAL A 111 16.43 4.30 54.70
C VAL A 111 16.37 5.62 55.50
N GLN A 112 17.36 6.51 55.35
CA GLN A 112 17.29 7.90 55.86
C GLN A 112 16.12 8.70 55.29
N LEU A 113 15.57 8.28 54.14
CA LEU A 113 14.39 8.88 53.51
C LEU A 113 13.04 8.41 54.06
N LYS A 114 13.02 7.59 55.12
CA LYS A 114 11.78 7.15 55.75
C LYS A 114 11.38 7.92 57.02
N GLY A 115 12.24 8.78 57.56
CA GLY A 115 11.92 9.58 58.76
C GLY A 115 12.32 11.05 58.56
N GLU A 116 11.35 11.86 58.16
CA GLU A 116 11.14 13.27 58.54
C GLU A 116 12.17 14.39 58.23
N ALA A 117 13.44 14.12 57.92
CA ALA A 117 14.44 15.20 57.77
C ALA A 117 14.83 15.54 56.31
N LYS A 118 13.88 15.66 55.37
CA LYS A 118 14.21 15.94 53.95
C LYS A 118 13.87 17.34 53.43
N VAL A 119 13.39 18.24 54.27
CA VAL A 119 13.01 19.59 53.83
C VAL A 119 14.07 20.64 54.20
N SER A 120 14.58 20.63 55.44
CA SER A 120 15.47 21.71 55.91
C SER A 120 16.92 21.62 55.37
N LEU A 121 17.54 20.44 55.32
CA LEU A 121 18.96 20.34 54.94
C LEU A 121 19.26 20.49 53.44
N LYS A 122 18.20 20.57 52.60
CA LYS A 122 18.34 20.74 51.15
C LYS A 122 18.33 22.21 50.72
N GLN A 123 17.97 23.12 51.62
CA GLN A 123 17.94 24.56 51.34
C GLN A 123 19.33 25.20 51.53
N ASP A 124 20.08 24.83 52.57
CA ASP A 124 21.38 25.49 52.85
C ASP A 124 22.49 25.12 51.86
N VAL A 125 22.57 23.86 51.44
CA VAL A 125 23.56 23.44 50.42
C VAL A 125 23.21 24.02 49.04
N SER A 126 21.92 24.28 48.78
CA SER A 126 21.45 24.92 47.55
C SER A 126 21.71 26.42 47.52
N GLN A 127 21.85 27.09 48.66
CA GLN A 127 22.12 28.52 48.70
C GLN A 127 23.61 28.83 48.54
N GLN A 128 24.51 28.02 49.11
CA GLN A 128 25.95 28.17 48.88
C GLN A 128 26.36 27.88 47.43
N ALA A 129 25.70 26.93 46.77
CA ALA A 129 25.94 26.65 45.35
C ALA A 129 25.37 27.70 44.39
N ARG A 130 24.47 28.59 44.85
CA ARG A 130 23.86 29.65 44.03
C ARG A 130 24.69 30.93 43.95
N LYS A 131 25.58 31.19 44.92
CA LYS A 131 26.48 32.37 44.89
C LYS A 131 27.65 32.23 43.90
N VAL A 132 27.94 31.03 43.41
CA VAL A 132 29.05 30.77 42.47
C VAL A 132 28.53 30.62 41.02
N LEU A 133 27.22 30.66 40.79
CA LEU A 133 26.61 30.40 39.48
C LEU A 133 25.65 31.50 39.02
N SER A 134 25.73 32.71 39.59
CA SER A 134 24.97 33.89 39.11
C SER A 134 25.75 34.70 38.06
N GLY A 135 26.53 34.02 37.21
CA GLY A 135 27.39 34.66 36.22
C GLY A 135 27.07 34.35 34.77
N ASP A 136 26.01 33.59 34.45
CA ASP A 136 25.64 33.31 33.05
C ASP A 136 24.13 33.09 32.86
N GLU A 137 23.55 33.82 31.91
CA GLU A 137 22.11 34.01 31.70
C GLU A 137 21.39 32.91 30.89
N ILE A 138 22.05 31.79 30.55
CA ILE A 138 21.48 30.81 29.58
C ILE A 138 20.75 29.60 30.23
N LEU A 139 20.53 29.58 31.56
CA LEU A 139 20.01 28.37 32.25
C LEU A 139 18.79 28.57 33.17
N SER A 140 17.91 29.52 32.83
CA SER A 140 16.61 29.70 33.51
C SER A 140 15.57 28.63 33.09
N GLU A 141 15.59 28.17 31.83
CA GLU A 141 14.52 27.34 31.26
C GLU A 141 14.57 25.85 31.65
N GLY A 142 15.78 25.30 31.84
CA GLY A 142 15.99 23.89 32.21
C GLY A 142 15.55 23.55 33.65
N VAL A 143 15.48 24.54 34.53
CA VAL A 143 15.14 24.36 35.95
C VAL A 143 13.62 24.32 36.16
N GLU A 144 12.83 25.02 35.35
CA GLU A 144 11.36 24.99 35.40
C GLU A 144 10.76 23.69 34.83
N ALA A 145 11.30 23.18 33.71
CA ALA A 145 10.87 21.92 33.11
C ALA A 145 11.04 20.73 34.07
N TYR A 146 12.13 20.72 34.85
CA TYR A 146 12.39 19.71 35.87
C TYR A 146 11.41 19.79 37.06
N GLN A 147 10.90 20.98 37.38
CA GLN A 147 9.92 21.17 38.46
C GLN A 147 8.49 20.78 38.05
N LYS A 148 8.07 21.06 36.81
CA LYS A 148 6.74 20.68 36.28
C LYS A 148 6.57 19.15 36.16
N ALA A 149 7.57 18.44 35.64
CA ALA A 149 7.55 16.97 35.53
C ALA A 149 7.44 16.24 36.89
N ARG A 150 7.93 16.90 37.96
CA ARG A 150 7.89 16.34 39.31
C ARG A 150 6.55 16.56 40.01
N ARG A 151 5.84 17.66 39.73
CA ARG A 151 4.47 17.93 40.22
C ARG A 151 3.42 17.00 39.58
N ALA A 152 3.57 16.68 38.29
CA ALA A 152 2.71 15.73 37.58
C ALA A 152 2.77 14.31 38.19
N ASN A 153 3.99 13.85 38.53
CA ASN A 153 4.19 12.55 39.18
C ASN A 153 3.66 12.46 40.62
N GLN A 154 3.47 13.58 41.31
CA GLN A 154 2.86 13.63 42.64
C GLN A 154 1.32 13.51 42.57
N LYS A 155 0.66 14.14 41.60
CA LYS A 155 -0.79 14.05 41.40
C LYS A 155 -1.24 12.62 41.04
N ILE A 156 -0.45 11.90 40.24
CA ILE A 156 -0.68 10.49 39.89
C ILE A 156 -0.66 9.58 41.13
N ARG A 157 0.17 9.89 42.14
CA ARG A 157 0.22 9.11 43.40
C ARG A 157 -0.92 9.40 44.37
N VAL A 158 -1.52 10.58 44.32
CA VAL A 158 -2.70 10.93 45.12
C VAL A 158 -3.95 10.26 44.53
N GLY A 159 -4.10 10.26 43.21
CA GLY A 159 -5.18 9.52 42.52
C GLY A 159 -5.16 8.00 42.77
N LEU A 160 -3.97 7.40 42.84
CA LEU A 160 -3.81 5.98 43.19
C LEU A 160 -4.10 5.65 44.67
N LYS A 161 -4.16 6.64 45.57
CA LYS A 161 -4.50 6.46 46.99
C LYS A 161 -6.01 6.51 47.24
N ILE A 162 -6.75 7.29 46.46
CA ILE A 162 -8.21 7.45 46.58
C ILE A 162 -8.93 6.14 46.19
N GLY A 163 -8.47 5.44 45.16
CA GLY A 163 -9.03 4.14 44.74
C GLY A 163 -8.77 2.96 45.70
N LYS A 164 -8.00 3.14 46.78
CA LYS A 164 -7.73 2.08 47.78
C LYS A 164 -8.67 2.08 48.97
N GLN A 165 -9.47 3.13 49.18
CA GLN A 165 -10.40 3.21 50.32
C GLN A 165 -11.82 2.74 49.97
N THR A 166 -12.26 2.83 48.71
CA THR A 166 -13.58 2.34 48.27
C THR A 166 -13.68 0.82 48.16
N GLY A 167 -12.56 0.10 48.02
CA GLY A 167 -12.55 -1.36 47.87
C GLY A 167 -12.66 -2.18 49.18
N LYS A 168 -12.75 -1.55 50.36
CA LYS A 168 -12.74 -2.27 51.65
C LYS A 168 -14.12 -2.64 52.21
N VAL A 169 -15.22 -2.16 51.63
CA VAL A 169 -16.58 -2.45 52.13
C VAL A 169 -17.21 -3.68 51.45
N ALA A 170 -16.78 -4.04 50.24
CA ALA A 170 -17.41 -5.12 49.45
C ALA A 170 -16.92 -6.55 49.75
N LEU A 171 -15.93 -6.75 50.64
CA LEU A 171 -15.27 -8.05 50.84
C LEU A 171 -15.82 -8.88 52.01
N LYS A 172 -16.92 -8.45 52.63
CA LYS A 172 -17.53 -9.10 53.81
C LYS A 172 -18.96 -9.59 53.59
N THR A 173 -19.25 -10.27 52.48
CA THR A 173 -20.39 -11.20 52.42
C THR A 173 -20.03 -12.37 51.50
N GLY A 174 -20.00 -13.56 52.09
CA GLY A 174 -19.55 -14.78 51.46
C GLY A 174 -20.55 -15.36 50.46
N LYS A 175 -19.99 -16.04 49.45
CA LYS A 175 -20.63 -16.99 48.53
C LYS A 175 -21.75 -16.41 47.63
N GLY A 176 -21.33 -15.95 46.45
CA GLY A 176 -22.14 -16.06 45.24
C GLY A 176 -22.33 -14.81 44.38
N THR A 177 -21.28 -14.12 43.90
CA THR A 177 -21.48 -12.99 42.93
C THR A 177 -20.27 -12.71 42.01
N TYR A 178 -19.70 -13.71 41.32
CA TYR A 178 -18.66 -13.43 40.28
C TYR A 178 -19.25 -12.90 38.94
N GLY A 179 -20.57 -12.73 38.84
CA GLY A 179 -21.25 -12.25 37.62
C GLY A 179 -21.76 -10.81 37.68
N LEU A 180 -21.90 -10.19 38.86
CA LEU A 180 -22.68 -8.95 39.02
C LEU A 180 -21.89 -7.66 38.73
N GLY A 181 -20.59 -7.61 39.04
CA GLY A 181 -19.78 -6.40 38.86
C GLY A 181 -19.56 -5.99 37.39
N ASN A 182 -19.29 -6.97 36.51
CA ASN A 182 -19.11 -6.69 35.07
C ASN A 182 -20.43 -6.37 34.37
N ARG A 183 -21.52 -6.97 34.81
CA ARG A 183 -22.84 -6.73 34.23
C ARG A 183 -23.42 -5.38 34.66
N LEU A 184 -23.16 -4.94 35.89
CA LEU A 184 -23.51 -3.59 36.36
C LEU A 184 -22.71 -2.49 35.64
N LEU A 185 -21.44 -2.74 35.31
CA LEU A 185 -20.61 -1.78 34.56
C LEU A 185 -21.02 -1.66 33.08
N ASN A 186 -21.53 -2.74 32.48
CA ASN A 186 -22.10 -2.72 31.13
C ASN A 186 -23.51 -2.10 31.11
N LEU A 187 -24.30 -2.31 32.17
CA LEU A 187 -25.59 -1.64 32.37
C LEU A 187 -25.42 -0.12 32.54
N SER A 188 -24.43 0.33 33.32
CA SER A 188 -24.13 1.77 33.48
C SER A 188 -23.51 2.42 32.24
N ARG A 189 -23.21 1.64 31.19
CA ARG A 189 -22.68 2.09 29.90
C ARG A 189 -23.63 1.78 28.73
N GLY A 190 -24.88 1.40 29.03
CA GLY A 190 -25.93 1.18 28.02
C GLY A 190 -25.81 -0.12 27.21
N ARG A 191 -24.94 -1.06 27.57
CA ARG A 191 -24.61 -2.27 26.78
C ARG A 191 -25.27 -3.56 27.30
N GLY A 192 -26.29 -3.44 28.12
CA GLY A 192 -27.04 -4.58 28.68
C GLY A 192 -26.24 -5.43 29.71
N PHE A 193 -26.91 -6.43 30.29
CA PHE A 193 -26.41 -7.17 31.46
C PHE A 193 -25.58 -8.42 31.07
N HIS A 194 -24.56 -8.26 30.21
CA HIS A 194 -23.71 -9.36 29.70
C HIS A 194 -22.23 -9.29 30.18
N ARG A 195 -21.47 -10.39 30.03
CA ARG A 195 -20.09 -10.56 30.57
C ARG A 195 -19.01 -10.33 29.50
N THR A 196 -17.94 -9.59 29.83
CA THR A 196 -16.85 -9.24 28.89
C THR A 196 -15.84 -10.41 28.64
N PRO A 197 -15.38 -10.62 27.39
CA PRO A 197 -14.28 -11.53 27.03
C PRO A 197 -12.94 -11.24 27.73
N ALA A 198 -12.08 -12.26 27.88
CA ALA A 198 -10.91 -12.26 28.80
C ALA A 198 -9.70 -11.41 28.33
N ASP A 199 -9.63 -11.12 27.04
CA ASP A 199 -8.65 -10.34 26.29
C ASP A 199 -8.85 -8.82 26.42
N LEU A 200 -10.09 -8.36 26.58
CA LEU A 200 -10.45 -6.93 26.70
C LEU A 200 -10.38 -6.39 28.14
N THR A 201 -9.71 -7.09 29.04
CA THR A 201 -9.60 -6.67 30.44
C THR A 201 -8.55 -5.56 30.61
N THR A 202 -8.95 -4.45 31.25
CA THR A 202 -8.12 -3.25 31.52
C THR A 202 -6.79 -3.57 32.23
N ARG A 203 -6.74 -4.66 33.01
CA ARG A 203 -5.51 -5.15 33.67
C ARG A 203 -4.47 -5.68 32.67
N LYS A 204 -4.91 -6.36 31.60
CA LYS A 204 -4.03 -6.93 30.58
C LYS A 204 -3.47 -5.80 29.69
N GLN A 205 -4.32 -4.88 29.26
CA GLN A 205 -3.94 -3.70 28.48
C GLN A 205 -2.91 -2.81 29.21
N LEU A 206 -3.07 -2.60 30.52
CA LEU A 206 -2.10 -1.86 31.33
C LEU A 206 -0.75 -2.60 31.48
N MET A 207 -0.77 -3.94 31.53
CA MET A 207 0.44 -4.76 31.56
C MET A 207 1.22 -4.73 30.23
N TYR A 208 0.53 -4.64 29.09
CA TYR A 208 1.16 -4.47 27.77
C TYR A 208 1.88 -3.12 27.66
N LYS A 209 1.25 -2.01 28.05
CA LYS A 209 1.86 -0.66 28.02
C LYS A 209 3.10 -0.56 28.92
N LEU A 210 3.08 -1.15 30.13
CA LEU A 210 4.22 -1.11 31.06
C LEU A 210 5.42 -1.96 30.59
N ARG A 211 5.17 -2.99 29.78
CA ARG A 211 6.20 -3.90 29.24
C ARG A 211 6.96 -3.24 28.08
N ASN A 212 6.24 -2.58 27.18
CA ASN A 212 6.81 -1.91 26.00
C ASN A 212 7.72 -0.74 26.41
N HIS A 213 7.34 0.05 27.42
CA HIS A 213 8.19 1.13 27.94
C HIS A 213 9.51 0.62 28.56
N ARG A 214 9.49 -0.56 29.22
CA ARG A 214 10.72 -1.19 29.75
C ARG A 214 11.64 -1.75 28.67
N GLN A 215 11.10 -2.17 27.53
CA GLN A 215 11.88 -2.67 26.39
C GLN A 215 12.55 -1.52 25.62
N ARG A 216 11.84 -0.41 25.39
CA ARG A 216 12.42 0.83 24.79
C ARG A 216 13.62 1.35 25.60
N MET A 217 13.53 1.35 26.94
CA MET A 217 14.63 1.75 27.81
C MET A 217 15.83 0.77 27.85
N LYS A 218 15.62 -0.50 27.47
CA LYS A 218 16.71 -1.49 27.31
C LYS A 218 17.38 -1.37 25.94
N ALA A 219 16.60 -1.13 24.89
CA ALA A 219 17.11 -0.89 23.54
C ALA A 219 17.99 0.38 23.49
N ALA A 220 17.54 1.48 24.11
CA ALA A 220 18.33 2.71 24.21
C ALA A 220 19.66 2.53 24.98
N LYS A 221 19.70 1.64 25.98
CA LYS A 221 20.94 1.29 26.71
C LYS A 221 21.85 0.31 25.95
N ALA A 222 21.31 -0.44 25.00
CA ALA A 222 22.06 -1.33 24.12
C ALA A 222 22.71 -0.54 22.97
N ALA A 223 21.98 0.41 22.37
CA ALA A 223 22.49 1.33 21.35
C ALA A 223 23.69 2.16 21.86
N LYS A 224 23.60 2.74 23.06
CA LYS A 224 24.69 3.50 23.70
C LYS A 224 25.93 2.65 24.08
N LYS A 225 25.82 1.33 24.01
CA LYS A 225 26.91 0.38 24.29
C LYS A 225 27.55 -0.17 23.01
N ALA A 226 26.81 -0.18 21.90
CA ALA A 226 27.30 -0.51 20.56
C ALA A 226 28.22 0.58 20.00
N GLU A 227 27.95 1.85 20.33
CA GLU A 227 28.77 3.02 19.96
C GLU A 227 30.22 2.95 20.47
N LYS A 228 30.46 2.31 21.63
CA LYS A 228 31.81 2.12 22.20
C LYS A 228 32.56 0.88 21.68
N GLY A 229 31.88 -0.01 20.95
CA GLY A 229 32.47 -1.24 20.40
C GLY A 229 33.09 -1.06 19.01
N LEU A 230 32.73 0.00 18.29
CA LEU A 230 33.11 0.19 16.88
C LEU A 230 34.53 0.73 16.66
N SER A 231 35.22 1.26 17.68
CA SER A 231 36.59 1.81 17.51
C SER A 231 37.67 0.73 17.34
N LEU A 232 37.38 -0.52 17.73
CA LEU A 232 38.32 -1.65 17.67
C LEU A 232 38.21 -2.45 16.37
N VAL A 233 37.07 -2.34 15.67
CA VAL A 233 36.83 -2.97 14.38
C VAL A 233 37.37 -2.10 13.24
N ARG A 234 37.33 -0.77 13.38
CA ARG A 234 37.84 0.18 12.39
C ARG A 234 39.36 0.09 12.20
N SER A 235 40.13 -0.30 13.22
CA SER A 235 41.59 -0.44 13.12
C SER A 235 42.07 -1.72 12.42
N VAL A 236 41.19 -2.71 12.24
CA VAL A 236 41.52 -3.99 11.55
C VAL A 236 41.19 -3.91 10.06
N LEU A 237 40.24 -3.06 9.67
CA LEU A 237 39.79 -2.91 8.28
C LEU A 237 40.51 -1.82 7.48
N THR A 238 41.35 -0.98 8.10
CA THR A 238 42.07 0.12 7.42
C THR A 238 43.53 -0.19 7.06
N GLY A 239 43.90 -1.47 6.91
CA GLY A 239 45.07 -1.88 6.12
C GLY A 239 46.48 -1.49 6.62
N LYS A 240 46.68 -0.92 7.81
CA LYS A 240 48.04 -0.64 8.35
C LYS A 240 48.60 -1.84 9.13
N LYS A 241 49.00 -2.89 8.39
CA LYS A 241 50.11 -3.86 8.60
C LYS A 241 49.76 -5.26 8.05
N THR A 242 50.49 -5.61 7.00
CA THR A 242 50.79 -6.90 6.34
C THR A 242 49.95 -8.14 6.68
N ALA A 243 49.28 -8.65 5.65
CA ALA A 243 48.37 -9.80 5.62
C ALA A 243 49.01 -11.19 5.86
N SER A 244 50.33 -11.31 6.07
CA SER A 244 50.99 -12.62 6.20
C SER A 244 50.97 -13.24 7.61
N LYS A 245 50.46 -12.55 8.64
CA LYS A 245 50.20 -13.14 9.98
C LYS A 245 48.74 -13.48 10.26
N ALA A 246 47.80 -13.12 9.39
CA ALA A 246 46.37 -13.38 9.56
C ALA A 246 45.95 -14.77 9.05
N ALA A 247 46.63 -15.30 8.02
CA ALA A 247 46.30 -16.60 7.43
C ALA A 247 46.71 -17.81 8.31
N MET A 248 47.68 -17.65 9.22
CA MET A 248 48.15 -18.75 10.08
C MET A 248 47.25 -19.03 11.30
N ILE A 249 46.29 -18.15 11.61
CA ILE A 249 45.36 -18.30 12.75
C ILE A 249 44.13 -19.16 12.38
N LEU A 250 43.87 -19.34 11.08
CA LEU A 250 42.62 -19.93 10.59
C LEU A 250 42.63 -21.45 10.38
N ILE A 251 43.78 -22.12 10.46
CA ILE A 251 43.88 -23.54 10.02
C ILE A 251 43.92 -24.57 11.18
N LYS A 252 44.00 -24.17 12.46
CA LYS A 252 44.20 -25.15 13.56
C LYS A 252 43.22 -25.15 14.73
N ASN A 253 42.06 -24.48 14.65
CA ASN A 253 41.21 -24.29 15.83
C ASN A 253 39.78 -24.89 15.72
N PRO A 254 39.46 -26.00 16.40
CA PRO A 254 38.11 -26.61 16.43
C PRO A 254 37.06 -25.73 17.16
N ILE A 255 37.46 -24.57 17.69
CA ILE A 255 36.59 -23.60 18.33
C ILE A 255 35.80 -22.76 17.31
N THR A 256 36.32 -22.59 16.08
CA THR A 256 35.64 -21.81 15.03
C THR A 256 34.30 -22.45 14.61
N TRP A 257 34.27 -23.79 14.58
CA TRP A 257 33.06 -24.56 14.28
C TRP A 257 32.03 -24.52 15.43
N ILE A 258 32.49 -24.45 16.68
CA ILE A 258 31.63 -24.33 17.86
C ILE A 258 31.04 -22.91 17.96
N VAL A 259 31.77 -21.88 17.52
CA VAL A 259 31.29 -20.50 17.50
C VAL A 259 30.22 -20.31 16.42
N LEU A 260 30.39 -20.92 15.24
CA LEU A 260 29.35 -20.97 14.20
C LEU A 260 28.10 -21.72 14.67
N LEU A 261 28.28 -22.86 15.36
CA LEU A 261 27.17 -23.63 15.94
C LEU A 261 26.41 -22.86 17.03
N VAL A 262 27.12 -22.08 17.87
CA VAL A 262 26.51 -21.25 18.92
C VAL A 262 25.81 -20.02 18.32
N ILE A 263 26.33 -19.46 17.23
CA ILE A 263 25.64 -18.37 16.49
C ILE A 263 24.35 -18.91 15.87
N MET A 264 24.39 -20.08 15.23
CA MET A 264 23.20 -20.73 14.65
C MET A 264 22.15 -21.11 15.70
N ILE A 265 22.56 -21.61 16.88
CA ILE A 265 21.65 -21.93 18.00
C ILE A 265 21.08 -20.66 18.64
N VAL A 266 21.83 -19.55 18.68
CA VAL A 266 21.33 -18.25 19.16
C VAL A 266 20.35 -17.64 18.16
N PHE A 267 20.53 -17.86 16.85
CA PHE A 267 19.54 -17.49 15.82
C PHE A 267 18.26 -18.34 15.91
N MET A 268 18.37 -19.67 16.06
CA MET A 268 17.20 -20.55 16.29
C MET A 268 16.44 -20.23 17.59
N LEU A 269 17.15 -19.87 18.68
CA LEU A 269 16.51 -19.51 19.94
C LEU A 269 15.94 -18.09 19.96
N ALA A 270 16.38 -17.21 19.06
CA ALA A 270 15.78 -15.89 18.84
C ALA A 270 14.47 -16.00 18.04
N ALA A 271 14.38 -16.93 17.10
CA ALA A 271 13.16 -17.21 16.32
C ALA A 271 11.97 -17.70 17.18
N ILE A 272 12.22 -18.38 18.30
CA ILE A 272 11.15 -19.02 19.11
C ILE A 272 10.61 -18.12 20.25
N ALA A 273 11.22 -16.96 20.54
CA ALA A 273 10.87 -16.14 21.73
C ALA A 273 10.15 -14.80 21.43
N GLY A 274 9.65 -14.58 20.21
CA GLY A 274 9.20 -13.26 19.73
C GLY A 274 7.84 -13.22 19.02
N GLY A 275 6.82 -13.94 19.49
CA GLY A 275 5.44 -13.75 19.00
C GLY A 275 4.80 -12.45 19.52
N THR A 276 5.24 -11.31 19.02
CA THR A 276 4.49 -10.05 19.03
C THR A 276 4.58 -9.52 17.61
N GLN A 277 3.50 -9.65 16.83
CA GLN A 277 3.43 -9.14 15.46
C GLN A 277 3.88 -7.68 15.44
N LYS A 278 4.82 -7.38 14.54
CA LYS A 278 5.31 -6.03 14.29
C LYS A 278 4.16 -5.24 13.64
N PRO A 279 3.85 -4.00 14.08
CA PRO A 279 2.85 -3.17 13.40
C PRO A 279 3.28 -2.89 11.95
N ALA A 280 2.31 -2.83 11.02
CA ALA A 280 2.58 -2.60 9.60
C ALA A 280 3.11 -1.18 9.31
N ILE A 281 2.67 -0.19 10.09
CA ILE A 281 3.13 1.19 10.05
C ILE A 281 3.67 1.56 11.44
N VAL A 282 4.85 2.17 11.47
CA VAL A 282 5.53 2.60 12.71
C VAL A 282 5.88 4.10 12.66
N GLN A 283 5.77 4.71 11.49
CA GLN A 283 6.13 6.10 11.23
C GLN A 283 5.15 7.11 11.86
N ASP A 284 5.67 8.29 12.19
CA ASP A 284 4.85 9.44 12.63
C ASP A 284 3.89 9.88 11.52
N ASP A 285 2.68 10.34 11.89
CA ASP A 285 1.63 10.74 10.95
C ASP A 285 2.11 11.73 9.89
N LYS A 286 2.97 12.68 10.30
CA LYS A 286 3.52 13.69 9.40
C LYS A 286 4.56 13.09 8.46
N ASP A 287 5.50 12.30 8.98
CA ASP A 287 6.57 11.71 8.17
C ASP A 287 6.01 10.67 7.15
N LEU A 288 4.94 9.96 7.52
CA LEU A 288 4.19 9.07 6.63
C LEU A 288 3.49 9.85 5.51
N THR A 289 2.76 10.92 5.86
CA THR A 289 2.10 11.80 4.88
C THR A 289 3.13 12.45 3.96
N ASP A 290 4.25 12.93 4.49
CA ASP A 290 5.32 13.53 3.69
C ASP A 290 5.88 12.52 2.67
N SER A 291 6.08 11.25 3.08
CA SER A 291 6.56 10.17 2.20
C SER A 291 5.57 9.85 1.07
N TRP A 292 4.28 9.82 1.39
CA TRP A 292 3.20 9.68 0.40
C TRP A 292 3.18 10.85 -0.58
N VAL A 293 3.21 12.08 -0.07
CA VAL A 293 3.22 13.31 -0.88
C VAL A 293 4.43 13.32 -1.80
N TYR A 294 5.59 12.90 -1.33
CA TYR A 294 6.78 12.78 -2.17
C TYR A 294 6.57 11.83 -3.35
N MET A 295 6.03 10.63 -3.12
CA MET A 295 5.73 9.68 -4.20
C MET A 295 4.71 10.24 -5.20
N THR A 296 3.63 10.89 -4.72
CA THR A 296 2.67 11.55 -5.63
C THR A 296 3.30 12.70 -6.43
N LYS A 297 4.33 13.36 -5.87
CA LYS A 297 5.08 14.39 -6.58
C LYS A 297 5.92 13.78 -7.71
N VAL A 298 6.56 12.63 -7.46
CA VAL A 298 7.31 11.91 -8.50
C VAL A 298 6.37 11.45 -9.61
N ASP A 299 5.17 10.93 -9.26
CA ASP A 299 4.11 10.61 -10.23
C ASP A 299 3.73 11.84 -11.07
N ALA A 300 3.42 12.98 -10.44
CA ALA A 300 3.03 14.21 -11.13
C ALA A 300 4.14 14.77 -12.04
N GLN A 301 5.41 14.64 -11.63
CA GLN A 301 6.56 15.09 -12.41
C GLN A 301 6.73 14.32 -13.71
N HIS A 302 6.48 13.01 -13.67
CA HIS A 302 6.58 12.13 -14.84
C HIS A 302 5.29 12.08 -15.67
N SER A 303 4.18 12.60 -15.14
CA SER A 303 2.93 12.69 -15.88
C SER A 303 3.03 13.78 -16.96
N ASP A 304 2.42 13.55 -18.12
CA ASP A 304 2.25 14.49 -19.22
C ASP A 304 0.91 14.25 -19.92
N ASP A 305 0.71 14.84 -21.11
CA ASP A 305 -0.53 14.70 -21.87
C ASP A 305 -0.75 13.29 -22.43
N THR A 306 0.30 12.48 -22.49
CA THR A 306 0.31 11.12 -23.02
C THR A 306 0.26 10.09 -21.90
N ASN A 307 1.12 10.22 -20.89
CA ASN A 307 1.27 9.30 -19.78
C ASN A 307 0.84 9.97 -18.48
N GLN A 308 -0.09 9.39 -17.73
CA GLN A 308 -0.46 9.85 -16.39
C GLN A 308 -0.04 8.80 -15.37
N PHE A 309 0.69 9.18 -14.33
CA PHE A 309 1.15 8.24 -13.30
C PHE A 309 0.34 8.38 -12.03
N PHE A 310 -0.18 7.26 -11.55
CA PHE A 310 -0.79 7.12 -10.24
C PHE A 310 -0.36 5.78 -9.65
N SER A 311 0.91 5.73 -9.22
CA SER A 311 1.52 4.53 -8.64
C SER A 311 0.72 4.00 -7.44
N ASN A 312 0.78 2.69 -7.19
CA ASN A 312 0.26 2.10 -5.96
C ASN A 312 1.19 2.42 -4.78
N ILE A 313 0.97 3.56 -4.14
CA ILE A 313 1.84 4.09 -3.08
C ILE A 313 1.62 3.37 -1.75
N ASP A 314 0.46 2.77 -1.49
CA ASP A 314 0.21 2.03 -0.25
C ASP A 314 1.21 0.88 -0.06
N ASP A 315 1.42 0.09 -1.10
CA ASP A 315 2.39 -1.01 -1.08
C ASP A 315 3.82 -0.50 -0.81
N VAL A 316 4.16 0.67 -1.33
CA VAL A 316 5.44 1.33 -1.06
C VAL A 316 5.52 1.75 0.41
N MET A 317 4.47 2.36 0.97
CA MET A 317 4.46 2.79 2.38
C MET A 317 4.63 1.60 3.34
N PHE A 318 3.92 0.50 3.09
CA PHE A 318 4.05 -0.72 3.89
C PHE A 318 5.45 -1.32 3.77
N TYR A 319 5.99 -1.42 2.56
CA TYR A 319 7.35 -1.91 2.33
C TYR A 319 8.39 -1.07 3.10
N MET A 320 8.30 0.26 2.99
CA MET A 320 9.24 1.18 3.64
C MET A 320 9.20 1.07 5.16
N ASN A 321 8.00 1.01 5.75
CA ASN A 321 7.82 0.84 7.19
C ASN A 321 8.28 -0.54 7.66
N TYR A 322 8.04 -1.59 6.89
CA TYR A 322 8.55 -2.92 7.20
C TYR A 322 10.08 -2.96 7.19
N ARG A 323 10.70 -2.32 6.19
CA ARG A 323 12.15 -2.36 5.96
C ARG A 323 12.95 -1.45 6.89
N PHE A 324 12.41 -0.27 7.22
CA PHE A 324 13.15 0.81 7.87
C PHE A 324 12.56 1.30 9.21
N ASP A 325 11.38 0.82 9.60
CA ASP A 325 10.62 1.34 10.75
C ASP A 325 10.33 2.85 10.58
N GLU A 326 10.81 3.70 11.49
CA GLU A 326 10.66 5.16 11.43
C GLU A 326 11.80 5.76 10.59
N TYR A 327 11.45 6.55 9.56
CA TYR A 327 12.40 7.28 8.74
C TYR A 327 11.89 8.70 8.39
N LYS A 328 12.82 9.56 7.97
CA LYS A 328 12.53 10.89 7.45
C LYS A 328 13.15 11.04 6.08
N LEU A 329 12.40 11.60 5.13
CA LEU A 329 12.78 11.75 3.73
C LEU A 329 14.22 12.27 3.52
N ALA A 330 14.57 13.38 4.16
CA ALA A 330 15.89 14.00 4.04
C ALA A 330 17.03 13.22 4.74
N SER A 331 16.72 12.19 5.54
CA SER A 331 17.74 11.43 6.26
C SER A 331 18.44 10.41 5.37
N MET A 332 19.72 10.16 5.64
CA MET A 332 20.50 9.13 4.95
C MET A 332 20.09 7.73 5.42
N ILE A 333 20.03 6.78 4.48
CA ILE A 333 19.78 5.37 4.81
C ILE A 333 20.99 4.81 5.56
N PRO A 334 20.80 4.16 6.73
CA PRO A 334 21.89 3.54 7.46
C PRO A 334 22.59 2.47 6.60
N ALA A 335 23.84 2.74 6.21
CA ALA A 335 24.69 1.93 5.31
C ALA A 335 24.53 2.15 3.79
N GLY A 336 23.78 3.16 3.35
CA GLY A 336 23.68 3.57 1.94
C GLY A 336 24.43 4.87 1.62
N THR A 337 24.50 5.21 0.33
CA THR A 337 24.96 6.52 -0.18
C THR A 337 23.81 7.46 -0.51
N LYS A 338 22.56 7.00 -0.34
CA LYS A 338 21.33 7.71 -0.72
C LYS A 338 20.49 8.08 0.50
N ASN A 339 19.73 9.16 0.39
CA ASN A 339 18.66 9.49 1.33
C ASN A 339 17.35 8.77 0.96
N TYR A 340 16.33 8.87 1.82
CA TYR A 340 15.06 8.18 1.58
C TYR A 340 14.27 8.73 0.39
N GLU A 341 14.40 10.02 0.06
CA GLU A 341 13.83 10.61 -1.18
C GLU A 341 14.40 9.95 -2.44
N GLN A 342 15.72 9.83 -2.51
CA GLN A 342 16.40 9.17 -3.62
C GLN A 342 16.03 7.69 -3.72
N PHE A 343 15.90 7.01 -2.58
CA PHE A 343 15.45 5.62 -2.55
C PHE A 343 14.02 5.47 -3.08
N LEU A 344 13.11 6.36 -2.68
CA LEU A 344 11.73 6.35 -3.17
C LEU A 344 11.65 6.67 -4.67
N SER A 345 12.49 7.59 -5.16
CA SER A 345 12.61 7.86 -6.60
C SER A 345 13.14 6.66 -7.38
N ASP A 346 14.20 6.00 -6.87
CA ASP A 346 14.71 4.78 -7.49
C ASP A 346 13.65 3.67 -7.49
N LEU A 347 12.87 3.56 -6.43
CA LEU A 347 11.79 2.56 -6.34
C LEU A 347 10.68 2.88 -7.34
N TRP A 348 10.32 4.16 -7.48
CA TRP A 348 9.40 4.62 -8.50
C TRP A 348 9.87 4.25 -9.91
N ASP A 349 11.16 4.45 -10.24
CA ASP A 349 11.74 4.03 -11.52
C ASP A 349 11.63 2.52 -11.74
N ASN A 350 11.75 1.70 -10.68
CA ASN A 350 11.62 0.25 -10.78
C ASN A 350 10.17 -0.20 -10.91
N LEU A 351 9.21 0.59 -10.41
CA LEU A 351 7.77 0.31 -10.51
C LEU A 351 7.19 0.78 -11.83
N ASN A 352 7.69 1.86 -12.41
CA ASN A 352 7.09 2.47 -13.59
C ASN A 352 7.97 2.37 -14.84
N GLY A 353 9.24 2.02 -14.71
CA GLY A 353 10.22 2.07 -15.79
C GLY A 353 10.69 3.50 -16.08
N LYS A 354 11.30 3.70 -17.25
CA LYS A 354 11.86 5.00 -17.67
C LYS A 354 11.43 5.34 -19.08
N PRO A 355 11.24 6.63 -19.40
CA PRO A 355 11.00 7.04 -20.78
C PRO A 355 12.16 6.60 -21.70
N PRO A 356 11.90 6.27 -22.98
CA PRO A 356 10.63 6.45 -23.69
C PRO A 356 9.62 5.30 -23.53
N GLU A 357 10.04 4.15 -22.99
CA GLU A 357 9.20 2.95 -22.83
C GLU A 357 9.05 2.61 -21.35
N TYR A 358 7.89 2.95 -20.79
CA TYR A 358 7.54 2.61 -19.42
C TYR A 358 7.20 1.12 -19.29
N ASP A 359 7.68 0.49 -18.22
CA ASP A 359 7.51 -0.94 -17.90
C ASP A 359 6.92 -1.03 -16.49
N LEU A 360 5.60 -1.18 -16.40
CA LEU A 360 4.87 -1.15 -15.14
C LEU A 360 5.07 -2.47 -14.40
N LYS A 361 5.52 -2.38 -13.15
CA LYS A 361 5.71 -3.49 -12.22
C LYS A 361 4.94 -3.24 -10.94
N THR A 362 4.48 -4.33 -10.35
CA THR A 362 3.92 -4.33 -9.00
C THR A 362 5.04 -4.36 -7.95
N MET A 363 4.73 -3.88 -6.75
CA MET A 363 5.66 -4.03 -5.62
C MET A 363 6.02 -5.49 -5.35
N LYS A 364 5.09 -6.42 -5.58
CA LYS A 364 5.32 -7.87 -5.49
C LYS A 364 6.44 -8.35 -6.41
N GLU A 365 6.43 -7.90 -7.67
CA GLU A 365 7.47 -8.27 -8.64
C GLU A 365 8.82 -7.67 -8.23
N VAL A 366 8.81 -6.43 -7.74
CA VAL A 366 10.03 -5.73 -7.29
C VAL A 366 10.63 -6.37 -6.04
N GLU A 367 9.80 -6.76 -5.07
CA GLU A 367 10.24 -7.31 -3.78
C GLU A 367 10.55 -8.81 -3.83
N THR A 368 10.16 -9.52 -4.88
CA THR A 368 10.48 -10.95 -5.05
C THR A 368 11.63 -11.21 -6.05
N ASP A 369 12.04 -10.21 -6.83
CA ASP A 369 13.21 -10.32 -7.71
C ASP A 369 14.53 -10.23 -6.93
N LYS A 370 15.22 -11.38 -6.83
CA LYS A 370 16.52 -11.54 -6.17
C LYS A 370 17.63 -10.64 -6.72
N LYS A 371 17.48 -10.11 -7.94
CA LYS A 371 18.47 -9.22 -8.57
C LYS A 371 18.32 -7.78 -8.10
N LEU A 372 17.15 -7.39 -7.61
CA LEU A 372 16.86 -6.04 -7.18
C LEU A 372 17.27 -5.81 -5.72
N HIS A 373 17.67 -4.57 -5.42
CA HIS A 373 18.02 -4.18 -4.05
C HIS A 373 16.84 -4.29 -3.07
N TYR A 374 15.61 -4.35 -3.60
CA TYR A 374 14.38 -4.40 -2.84
C TYR A 374 13.97 -5.80 -2.39
N PHE A 375 14.67 -6.83 -2.86
CA PHE A 375 14.34 -8.24 -2.61
C PHE A 375 14.12 -8.56 -1.12
N MET A 376 13.04 -9.29 -0.86
CA MET A 376 12.68 -9.83 0.44
C MET A 376 12.73 -11.36 0.43
N PRO A 377 13.45 -12.00 1.36
CA PRO A 377 13.42 -13.46 1.50
C PRO A 377 11.99 -13.98 1.76
N GLY A 378 11.67 -15.19 1.28
CA GLY A 378 10.31 -15.74 1.33
C GLY A 378 9.65 -15.71 2.71
N GLU A 379 10.36 -16.12 3.77
CA GLU A 379 9.82 -16.07 5.15
C GLU A 379 9.52 -14.63 5.61
N ASP A 380 10.37 -13.67 5.23
CA ASP A 380 10.16 -12.26 5.58
C ASP A 380 9.02 -11.65 4.76
N TYR A 381 8.88 -12.05 3.49
CA TYR A 381 7.82 -11.63 2.58
C TYR A 381 6.45 -12.13 3.07
N ASP A 382 6.33 -13.40 3.44
CA ASP A 382 5.07 -13.96 3.93
C ASP A 382 4.61 -13.26 5.21
N HIS A 383 5.54 -13.03 6.15
CA HIS A 383 5.24 -12.27 7.37
C HIS A 383 4.88 -10.81 7.07
N TYR A 384 5.56 -10.16 6.12
CA TYR A 384 5.22 -8.81 5.66
C TYR A 384 3.79 -8.74 5.09
N GLN A 385 3.42 -9.68 4.22
CA GLN A 385 2.07 -9.72 3.62
C GLN A 385 0.99 -10.02 4.68
N GLU A 386 1.26 -10.89 5.65
CA GLU A 386 0.35 -11.14 6.79
C GLU A 386 0.14 -9.85 7.61
N VAL A 387 1.22 -9.17 8.00
CA VAL A 387 1.17 -7.93 8.77
C VAL A 387 0.46 -6.81 7.99
N LYS A 388 0.73 -6.67 6.70
CA LYS A 388 0.05 -5.72 5.81
C LYS A 388 -1.45 -5.98 5.77
N LYS A 389 -1.85 -7.24 5.57
CA LYS A 389 -3.27 -7.64 5.47
C LYS A 389 -4.02 -7.51 6.79
N GLU A 390 -3.40 -7.89 7.91
CA GLU A 390 -4.07 -7.91 9.21
C GLU A 390 -4.11 -6.53 9.89
N LEU A 391 -3.05 -5.74 9.74
CA LEU A 391 -2.88 -4.51 10.50
C LEU A 391 -3.03 -3.24 9.66
N GLY A 392 -2.62 -3.25 8.38
CA GLY A 392 -2.72 -2.08 7.49
C GLY A 392 -2.34 -0.76 8.19
N TYR A 393 -3.16 0.28 8.01
CA TYR A 393 -3.01 1.54 8.73
C TYR A 393 -3.71 1.60 10.10
N THR A 394 -4.34 0.51 10.56
CA THR A 394 -5.13 0.47 11.83
C THR A 394 -4.31 0.72 13.09
N THR A 395 -2.99 0.83 12.95
CA THR A 395 -2.05 1.16 14.02
C THR A 395 -1.92 2.65 14.28
N LEU A 396 -2.44 3.50 13.39
CA LEU A 396 -2.50 4.95 13.57
C LEU A 396 -3.59 5.34 14.58
N ASP A 397 -3.33 6.42 15.31
CA ASP A 397 -4.28 6.99 16.27
C ASP A 397 -5.36 7.83 15.55
N ASP A 398 -6.54 7.93 16.16
CA ASP A 398 -7.72 8.70 15.71
C ASP A 398 -8.34 8.21 14.38
N PRO A 399 -8.85 6.96 14.32
CA PRO A 399 -9.48 6.41 13.13
C PRO A 399 -10.82 7.10 12.81
N LEU A 400 -11.16 7.14 11.52
CA LEU A 400 -12.41 7.64 10.98
C LEU A 400 -13.35 6.45 10.67
N ALA A 401 -14.64 6.63 10.93
CA ALA A 401 -15.67 5.66 10.54
C ALA A 401 -16.17 5.91 9.11
N PHE A 402 -16.72 4.90 8.45
CA PHE A 402 -17.35 5.12 7.15
C PHE A 402 -18.56 6.06 7.27
N PRO A 403 -18.69 7.06 6.37
CA PRO A 403 -19.82 7.98 6.37
C PRO A 403 -21.13 7.36 5.88
N PHE A 404 -21.08 6.19 5.24
CA PHE A 404 -22.24 5.43 4.76
C PHE A 404 -21.89 3.94 4.73
N GLU A 405 -22.90 3.08 4.58
CA GLU A 405 -22.68 1.63 4.49
C GLU A 405 -21.89 1.29 3.23
N THR A 406 -20.70 0.73 3.42
CA THR A 406 -19.80 0.22 2.37
C THR A 406 -18.75 -0.68 3.01
N GLU A 407 -18.15 -1.57 2.21
CA GLU A 407 -16.98 -2.36 2.60
C GLU A 407 -15.66 -1.61 2.36
N SER A 408 -15.65 -0.63 1.44
CA SER A 408 -14.51 0.23 1.11
C SER A 408 -14.97 1.58 0.59
N LEU A 409 -14.25 2.66 0.92
CA LEU A 409 -14.51 3.97 0.32
C LEU A 409 -13.81 4.11 -1.02
N ILE A 410 -14.59 4.45 -2.05
CA ILE A 410 -14.06 4.70 -3.38
C ILE A 410 -13.55 6.15 -3.45
N VAL A 411 -12.24 6.31 -3.62
CA VAL A 411 -11.53 7.59 -3.70
C VAL A 411 -11.27 7.93 -5.17
N SER A 412 -11.98 8.93 -5.71
CA SER A 412 -11.82 9.42 -7.09
C SER A 412 -10.62 10.34 -7.27
N ARG A 413 -10.20 11.02 -6.19
CA ARG A 413 -9.01 11.89 -6.18
C ARG A 413 -8.25 11.71 -4.87
N ARG A 414 -7.02 11.23 -4.95
CA ARG A 414 -6.16 10.96 -3.78
C ARG A 414 -5.48 12.22 -3.27
N TYR A 415 -5.11 12.20 -1.99
CA TYR A 415 -4.28 13.23 -1.38
C TYR A 415 -2.89 13.23 -2.03
N GLY A 416 -2.36 14.40 -2.38
CA GLY A 416 -1.00 14.52 -2.93
C GLY A 416 -0.89 15.44 -4.14
N TYR A 417 0.27 15.39 -4.79
CA TYR A 417 0.52 16.14 -6.02
C TYR A 417 -0.13 15.44 -7.22
N GLU A 418 -0.62 16.26 -8.14
CA GLU A 418 -1.11 15.86 -9.45
C GLU A 418 -0.75 16.94 -10.47
N LYS A 419 -0.77 16.59 -11.76
CA LYS A 419 -0.45 17.54 -12.84
C LYS A 419 -1.76 18.06 -13.45
N ILE A 420 -2.06 19.33 -13.19
CA ILE A 420 -3.23 20.02 -13.76
C ILE A 420 -2.72 21.16 -14.64
N ASN A 421 -3.12 21.16 -15.92
CA ASN A 421 -2.72 22.17 -16.91
C ASN A 421 -1.19 22.33 -16.99
N GLY A 422 -0.46 21.20 -17.01
CA GLY A 422 1.00 21.17 -17.08
C GLY A 422 1.74 21.58 -15.79
N LYS A 423 1.04 21.92 -14.71
CA LYS A 423 1.64 22.35 -13.43
C LYS A 423 1.37 21.34 -12.32
N GLU A 424 2.36 21.08 -11.47
CA GLU A 424 2.14 20.25 -10.28
C GLU A 424 1.36 21.04 -9.22
N GLN A 425 0.26 20.47 -8.73
CA GLN A 425 -0.58 21.06 -7.70
C GLN A 425 -0.80 20.06 -6.57
N LEU A 426 -0.68 20.50 -5.33
CA LEU A 426 -0.90 19.67 -4.14
C LEU A 426 -2.37 19.76 -3.71
N PHE A 427 -3.10 18.66 -3.86
CA PHE A 427 -4.43 18.48 -3.30
C PHE A 427 -4.34 17.92 -1.88
N LYS A 428 -4.87 18.65 -0.89
CA LYS A 428 -4.79 18.31 0.54
C LYS A 428 -6.08 17.68 1.07
N GLY A 429 -6.67 16.79 0.29
CA GLY A 429 -7.86 16.04 0.68
C GLY A 429 -7.97 14.73 -0.08
N ILE A 430 -9.06 14.02 0.16
CA ILE A 430 -9.53 12.96 -0.73
C ILE A 430 -10.91 13.32 -1.24
N GLU A 431 -11.20 12.99 -2.50
CA GLU A 431 -12.55 13.06 -3.06
C GLU A 431 -13.14 11.65 -3.07
N LEU A 432 -14.29 11.50 -2.43
CA LEU A 432 -15.02 10.24 -2.33
C LEU A 432 -16.15 10.20 -3.36
N MET A 433 -16.32 9.07 -4.03
CA MET A 433 -17.51 8.81 -4.82
C MET A 433 -18.69 8.42 -3.94
N THR A 434 -19.86 8.93 -4.28
CA THR A 434 -21.13 8.62 -3.62
C THR A 434 -22.28 8.73 -4.63
N GLU A 435 -23.50 8.41 -4.21
CA GLU A 435 -24.68 8.60 -5.05
C GLU A 435 -25.30 9.97 -4.77
N ALA A 436 -25.91 10.58 -5.80
CA ALA A 436 -26.64 11.82 -5.62
C ALA A 436 -27.77 11.65 -4.58
N ASN A 437 -27.87 12.61 -3.67
CA ASN A 437 -28.76 12.63 -2.51
C ASN A 437 -28.56 11.50 -1.48
N LYS A 438 -27.43 10.78 -1.50
CA LYS A 438 -27.11 9.77 -0.47
C LYS A 438 -26.91 10.40 0.90
N ALA A 439 -27.42 9.75 1.94
CA ALA A 439 -27.23 10.17 3.32
C ALA A 439 -25.76 10.03 3.73
N PHE A 440 -25.21 11.09 4.34
CA PHE A 440 -23.83 11.16 4.79
C PHE A 440 -23.80 11.33 6.32
N ASN A 441 -23.20 10.37 7.00
CA ASN A 441 -23.05 10.33 8.45
C ASN A 441 -21.65 10.76 8.88
N SER A 442 -21.52 11.21 10.11
CA SER A 442 -20.27 11.75 10.64
C SER A 442 -19.19 10.66 10.80
N PRO A 443 -18.03 10.79 10.13
CA PRO A 443 -16.88 9.90 10.33
C PRO A 443 -16.18 10.09 11.69
N LEU A 444 -16.34 11.29 12.27
CA LEU A 444 -15.60 11.76 13.44
C LEU A 444 -16.57 12.27 14.52
N SER A 445 -16.29 12.00 15.79
CA SER A 445 -16.97 12.68 16.90
C SER A 445 -16.24 13.98 17.25
N GLY A 446 -16.96 15.03 17.59
CA GLY A 446 -16.38 16.34 17.89
C GLY A 446 -17.41 17.44 17.96
N LYS A 447 -16.96 18.69 17.89
CA LYS A 447 -17.85 19.85 17.73
C LYS A 447 -17.84 20.34 16.30
N ILE A 448 -18.99 20.74 15.78
CA ILE A 448 -19.06 21.50 14.53
C ILE A 448 -18.55 22.90 14.81
N THR A 449 -17.36 23.27 14.36
CA THR A 449 -16.75 24.57 14.67
C THR A 449 -17.00 25.62 13.60
N SER A 450 -17.27 25.20 12.37
CA SER A 450 -17.52 26.10 11.24
C SER A 450 -18.44 25.43 10.21
N ILE A 451 -19.20 26.25 9.50
CA ILE A 451 -20.05 25.88 8.36
C ILE A 451 -19.68 26.84 7.22
N PRO A 452 -18.62 26.53 6.44
CA PRO A 452 -18.10 27.46 5.43
C PRO A 452 -19.08 27.78 4.30
N SER A 453 -19.98 26.84 3.99
CA SER A 453 -21.03 26.98 2.98
C SER A 453 -22.23 26.08 3.33
N GLU A 454 -23.34 26.20 2.59
CA GLU A 454 -24.51 25.32 2.78
C GLU A 454 -24.21 23.83 2.55
N THR A 455 -23.10 23.52 1.86
CA THR A 455 -22.65 22.17 1.54
C THR A 455 -21.32 21.82 2.20
N SER A 456 -20.89 22.56 3.22
CA SER A 456 -19.63 22.30 3.91
C SER A 456 -19.77 22.44 5.42
N LEU A 457 -19.02 21.64 6.17
CA LEU A 457 -18.92 21.76 7.62
C LEU A 457 -17.55 21.28 8.12
N VAL A 458 -17.16 21.75 9.30
CA VAL A 458 -15.91 21.39 9.96
C VAL A 458 -16.20 20.77 11.32
N ILE A 459 -15.73 19.56 11.55
CA ILE A 459 -15.81 18.85 12.84
C ILE A 459 -14.42 18.89 13.49
N GLU A 460 -14.34 19.39 14.71
CA GLU A 460 -13.08 19.50 15.45
C GLU A 460 -13.17 18.79 16.81
N GLN A 461 -12.14 18.02 17.11
CA GLN A 461 -11.77 17.66 18.47
C GLN A 461 -10.68 18.64 18.94
N ALA A 462 -11.01 19.50 19.90
CA ALA A 462 -10.18 20.62 20.30
C ALA A 462 -8.72 20.20 20.56
N LYS A 463 -7.79 20.81 19.81
CA LYS A 463 -6.33 20.56 19.89
C LYS A 463 -5.93 19.09 19.68
N ASN A 464 -6.72 18.33 18.94
CA ASN A 464 -6.41 16.96 18.54
C ASN A 464 -6.49 16.81 17.01
N VAL A 465 -7.71 16.74 16.47
CA VAL A 465 -7.98 16.46 15.06
C VAL A 465 -9.10 17.36 14.52
N ARG A 466 -9.05 17.65 13.23
CA ARG A 466 -10.05 18.43 12.52
C ARG A 466 -10.36 17.77 11.18
N LEU A 467 -11.65 17.60 10.89
CA LEU A 467 -12.16 17.05 9.64
C LEU A 467 -13.03 18.10 8.95
N THR A 468 -12.62 18.54 7.78
CA THR A 468 -13.42 19.39 6.88
C THR A 468 -14.12 18.49 5.87
N ILE A 469 -15.43 18.69 5.72
CA ILE A 469 -16.29 17.93 4.82
C ILE A 469 -16.92 18.94 3.85
N GLU A 470 -16.74 18.72 2.55
CA GLU A 470 -17.31 19.54 1.47
C GLU A 470 -18.15 18.66 0.54
N GLY A 471 -19.30 19.16 0.09
CA GLY A 471 -20.25 18.40 -0.71
C GLY A 471 -21.35 17.71 0.12
N VAL A 472 -21.64 18.15 1.35
CA VAL A 472 -22.73 17.60 2.18
C VAL A 472 -23.63 18.73 2.67
N LYS A 473 -24.94 18.67 2.38
CA LYS A 473 -25.92 19.68 2.81
C LYS A 473 -26.02 19.77 4.33
N SER A 474 -25.33 20.75 4.92
CA SER A 474 -25.12 20.88 6.35
C SER A 474 -25.98 21.97 7.00
N SER A 475 -26.87 22.61 6.24
CA SER A 475 -27.70 23.75 6.63
C SER A 475 -28.57 23.53 7.88
N ARG A 476 -28.72 22.28 8.33
CA ARG A 476 -29.42 21.93 9.58
C ARG A 476 -28.64 22.33 10.84
N PHE A 477 -27.32 22.53 10.74
CA PHE A 477 -26.46 22.94 11.84
C PHE A 477 -26.29 24.47 11.83
N LYS A 478 -26.07 25.04 13.01
CA LYS A 478 -25.85 26.47 13.24
C LYS A 478 -24.45 26.76 13.80
N GLY A 479 -23.68 25.73 14.10
CA GLY A 479 -22.34 25.82 14.66
C GLY A 479 -22.32 25.60 16.18
N ASN A 480 -21.19 25.09 16.67
CA ASN A 480 -20.88 24.72 18.04
C ASN A 480 -21.65 23.52 18.62
N GLU A 481 -22.36 22.75 17.80
CA GLU A 481 -23.03 21.51 18.22
C GLU A 481 -22.05 20.35 18.39
N ASP A 482 -22.31 19.47 19.37
CA ASP A 482 -21.60 18.21 19.53
C ASP A 482 -22.18 17.13 18.61
N VAL A 483 -21.32 16.44 17.88
CA VAL A 483 -21.67 15.31 17.00
C VAL A 483 -20.92 14.05 17.41
N GLN A 484 -21.60 12.90 17.31
CA GLN A 484 -21.00 11.58 17.51
C GLN A 484 -20.77 10.90 16.16
N ILE A 485 -19.89 9.89 16.15
CA ILE A 485 -19.73 9.02 14.98
C ILE A 485 -21.09 8.43 14.59
N GLY A 486 -21.40 8.41 13.28
CA GLY A 486 -22.68 7.92 12.76
C GLY A 486 -23.83 8.93 12.84
N THR A 487 -23.62 10.13 13.39
CA THR A 487 -24.63 11.19 13.35
C THR A 487 -24.89 11.62 11.92
N PHE A 488 -26.15 11.61 11.48
CA PHE A 488 -26.53 12.11 10.16
C PHE A 488 -26.14 13.59 10.00
N LEU A 489 -25.28 13.90 9.05
CA LEU A 489 -24.81 15.27 8.78
C LEU A 489 -25.68 15.95 7.72
N GLY A 490 -26.04 15.21 6.68
CA GLY A 490 -26.82 15.73 5.56
C GLY A 490 -26.76 14.79 4.36
N ASN A 491 -27.43 15.15 3.28
CA ASN A 491 -27.33 14.43 2.03
C ASN A 491 -26.24 15.06 1.15
N SER A 492 -25.51 14.22 0.42
CA SER A 492 -24.62 14.69 -0.65
C SER A 492 -25.46 15.11 -1.85
N PRO A 493 -25.50 16.39 -2.27
CA PRO A 493 -26.29 16.79 -3.43
C PRO A 493 -25.73 16.24 -4.74
N ASN A 494 -24.42 15.98 -4.79
CA ASN A 494 -23.69 15.51 -5.96
C ASN A 494 -23.13 14.10 -5.69
N GLU A 495 -22.49 13.53 -6.71
CA GLU A 495 -21.87 12.20 -6.65
C GLU A 495 -20.46 12.22 -6.02
N THR A 496 -20.00 13.37 -5.52
CA THR A 496 -18.68 13.52 -4.91
C THR A 496 -18.72 14.29 -3.59
N VAL A 497 -17.91 13.84 -2.63
CA VAL A 497 -17.69 14.50 -1.33
C VAL A 497 -16.19 14.61 -1.05
N THR A 498 -15.71 15.80 -0.74
CA THR A 498 -14.30 16.04 -0.42
C THR A 498 -14.07 16.06 1.08
N LEU A 499 -13.05 15.32 1.53
CA LEU A 499 -12.63 15.24 2.92
C LEU A 499 -11.20 15.76 3.08
N GLN A 500 -10.98 16.64 4.04
CA GLN A 500 -9.65 17.08 4.45
C GLN A 500 -9.46 16.79 5.94
N TYR A 501 -8.31 16.23 6.30
CA TYR A 501 -8.02 15.82 7.66
C TYR A 501 -6.73 16.49 8.16
N GLU A 502 -6.81 17.10 9.33
CA GLU A 502 -5.72 17.82 9.97
C GLU A 502 -5.50 17.34 11.39
N LYS A 503 -4.24 17.22 11.79
CA LYS A 503 -3.81 16.96 13.18
C LYS A 503 -3.19 18.21 13.79
N TYR A 504 -3.25 18.32 15.11
CA TYR A 504 -2.74 19.47 15.85
C TYR A 504 -1.35 19.18 16.45
N ASP A 505 -0.34 19.93 16.04
CA ASP A 505 0.99 19.92 16.65
C ASP A 505 0.96 20.76 17.94
N VAL A 506 1.03 20.08 19.09
CA VAL A 506 0.97 20.72 20.41
C VAL A 506 2.20 21.61 20.68
N GLU A 507 3.37 21.25 20.13
CA GLU A 507 4.61 21.99 20.34
C GLU A 507 4.63 23.27 19.50
N LYS A 508 4.25 23.17 18.21
CA LYS A 508 4.20 24.31 17.28
C LYS A 508 2.92 25.13 17.38
N LYS A 509 1.91 24.62 18.09
CA LYS A 509 0.56 25.20 18.18
C LYS A 509 -0.07 25.46 16.81
N ALA A 510 0.13 24.52 15.88
CA ALA A 510 -0.29 24.66 14.50
C ALA A 510 -0.98 23.39 14.01
N TRP A 511 -1.97 23.56 13.13
CA TRP A 511 -2.59 22.46 12.40
C TRP A 511 -1.69 22.06 11.23
N PHE A 512 -1.65 20.76 10.94
CA PHE A 512 -1.01 20.23 9.75
C PHE A 512 -1.89 19.16 9.11
N SER A 513 -1.94 19.15 7.79
CA SER A 513 -2.75 18.22 7.03
C SER A 513 -2.06 16.85 6.91
N VAL A 514 -2.86 15.79 7.02
CA VAL A 514 -2.47 14.39 6.88
C VAL A 514 -3.36 13.74 5.83
N ASN A 515 -2.91 12.67 5.18
CA ASN A 515 -3.73 11.95 4.20
C ASN A 515 -4.95 11.31 4.92
N PRO A 516 -6.20 11.73 4.65
CA PRO A 516 -7.39 11.19 5.31
C PRO A 516 -7.56 9.68 5.08
N ALA A 517 -7.10 9.17 3.94
CA ALA A 517 -7.29 7.78 3.54
C ALA A 517 -6.67 6.78 4.53
N PHE A 518 -5.57 7.15 5.21
CA PHE A 518 -4.90 6.29 6.19
C PHE A 518 -5.76 5.99 7.43
N TYR A 519 -6.78 6.81 7.70
CA TYR A 519 -7.58 6.71 8.92
C TYR A 519 -8.91 6.00 8.71
N PHE A 520 -9.26 5.66 7.46
CA PHE A 520 -10.44 4.85 7.17
C PHE A 520 -10.12 3.35 7.22
N PRO A 521 -11.11 2.49 7.54
CA PRO A 521 -10.91 1.04 7.59
C PRO A 521 -10.40 0.44 6.28
N SER A 522 -10.92 0.91 5.14
CA SER A 522 -10.52 0.49 3.81
C SER A 522 -10.85 1.56 2.78
N VAL A 523 -9.95 1.77 1.82
CA VAL A 523 -10.12 2.69 0.69
C VAL A 523 -9.72 1.99 -0.61
N THR A 524 -10.31 2.42 -1.71
CA THR A 524 -9.98 1.97 -3.06
C THR A 524 -9.86 3.18 -3.96
N TYR A 525 -8.69 3.36 -4.57
CA TYR A 525 -8.44 4.48 -5.48
C TYR A 525 -8.90 4.14 -6.90
N THR A 526 -9.53 5.09 -7.58
CA THR A 526 -9.94 4.94 -8.99
C THR A 526 -8.87 5.46 -9.96
N GLN A 527 -7.99 6.35 -9.46
CA GLN A 527 -6.83 6.85 -10.19
C GLN A 527 -5.77 5.74 -10.28
N THR A 528 -5.33 5.43 -11.49
CA THR A 528 -4.26 4.47 -11.77
C THR A 528 -3.34 4.98 -12.87
N THR A 529 -2.13 4.44 -12.97
CA THR A 529 -1.17 4.83 -14.01
C THR A 529 -1.72 4.47 -15.39
N LEU A 530 -1.80 5.47 -16.25
CA LEU A 530 -2.28 5.42 -17.62
C LEU A 530 -1.10 5.69 -18.53
N LEU A 531 -0.63 4.67 -19.24
CA LEU A 531 0.41 4.87 -20.25
C LEU A 531 -0.25 5.17 -21.59
N GLY A 532 0.17 6.27 -22.20
CA GLY A 532 -0.27 6.64 -23.53
C GLY A 532 0.47 5.78 -24.54
N SER A 533 -0.07 4.60 -24.84
CA SER A 533 0.42 3.83 -25.97
C SER A 533 0.00 4.53 -27.26
N SER A 534 0.99 4.86 -28.11
CA SER A 534 0.82 5.17 -29.53
C SER A 534 0.72 3.90 -30.39
N SER A 535 0.80 2.72 -29.77
CA SER A 535 1.02 1.41 -30.43
C SER A 535 0.08 0.32 -29.90
N PHE A 536 -1.11 0.66 -29.38
CA PHE A 536 -2.10 -0.35 -29.06
C PHE A 536 -2.64 -0.96 -30.35
N ASP A 537 -2.06 -2.09 -30.74
CA ASP A 537 -2.50 -2.96 -31.83
C ASP A 537 -2.99 -4.28 -31.21
N PRO A 538 -4.32 -4.47 -31.06
CA PRO A 538 -4.87 -5.70 -30.51
C PRO A 538 -4.74 -6.90 -31.48
N GLY A 539 -4.30 -6.68 -32.73
CA GLY A 539 -4.33 -7.66 -33.80
C GLY A 539 -5.73 -7.82 -34.41
N ALA A 540 -5.79 -8.10 -35.71
CA ALA A 540 -7.02 -8.05 -36.52
C ALA A 540 -8.20 -8.87 -35.95
N ASP A 541 -7.93 -10.06 -35.41
CA ASP A 541 -8.98 -10.94 -34.89
C ASP A 541 -9.59 -10.42 -33.58
N VAL A 542 -8.78 -9.87 -32.68
CA VAL A 542 -9.24 -9.31 -31.40
C VAL A 542 -9.95 -7.98 -31.66
N GLU A 543 -9.40 -7.15 -32.56
CA GLU A 543 -10.03 -5.92 -33.03
C GLU A 543 -11.44 -6.18 -33.56
N SER A 544 -11.57 -7.13 -34.50
CA SER A 544 -12.85 -7.46 -35.13
C SER A 544 -13.92 -7.85 -34.09
N ARG A 545 -13.54 -8.67 -33.09
CA ARG A 545 -14.44 -9.05 -32.00
C ARG A 545 -14.77 -7.87 -31.10
N ALA A 546 -13.79 -7.05 -30.73
CA ALA A 546 -14.01 -5.86 -29.89
C ALA A 546 -14.92 -4.83 -30.57
N ARG A 547 -14.79 -4.63 -31.89
CA ARG A 547 -15.69 -3.80 -32.69
C ARG A 547 -17.09 -4.39 -32.76
N ALA A 548 -17.23 -5.70 -32.96
CA ALA A 548 -18.54 -6.35 -32.94
C ALA A 548 -19.25 -6.20 -31.58
N VAL A 549 -18.51 -6.27 -30.48
CA VAL A 549 -19.02 -5.96 -29.12
C VAL A 549 -19.45 -4.50 -29.05
N TYR A 550 -18.59 -3.57 -29.49
CA TYR A 550 -18.88 -2.13 -29.48
C TYR A 550 -20.14 -1.79 -30.27
N ASP A 551 -20.27 -2.29 -31.49
CA ASP A 551 -21.42 -2.05 -32.36
C ASP A 551 -22.70 -2.62 -31.77
N TYR A 552 -22.65 -3.84 -31.23
CA TYR A 552 -23.82 -4.49 -30.63
C TYR A 552 -24.32 -3.70 -29.41
N LEU A 553 -23.42 -3.30 -28.50
CA LEU A 553 -23.79 -2.58 -27.29
C LEU A 553 -24.18 -1.13 -27.56
N THR A 554 -23.54 -0.47 -28.53
CA THR A 554 -23.94 0.87 -28.98
C THR A 554 -25.35 0.87 -29.55
N LYS A 555 -25.73 -0.17 -30.31
CA LYS A 555 -27.12 -0.33 -30.81
C LYS A 555 -28.16 -0.50 -29.69
N LEU A 556 -27.76 -1.02 -28.53
CA LEU A 556 -28.60 -1.10 -27.33
C LEU A 556 -28.66 0.22 -26.55
N GLY A 557 -27.96 1.28 -26.99
CA GLY A 557 -27.95 2.59 -26.36
C GLY A 557 -26.93 2.76 -25.24
N TYR A 558 -26.00 1.81 -25.08
CA TYR A 558 -24.95 1.88 -24.07
C TYR A 558 -23.84 2.86 -24.44
N LYS A 559 -23.09 3.29 -23.42
CA LYS A 559 -22.09 4.35 -23.52
C LYS A 559 -20.71 3.79 -23.79
N LYS A 560 -19.90 4.54 -24.53
CA LYS A 560 -18.57 4.10 -24.96
C LYS A 560 -17.66 3.79 -23.76
N GLU A 561 -17.71 4.60 -22.71
CA GLU A 561 -16.92 4.40 -21.49
C GLU A 561 -17.24 3.06 -20.84
N GLY A 562 -18.53 2.77 -20.64
CA GLY A 562 -19.01 1.51 -20.09
C GLY A 562 -18.70 0.30 -20.96
N ILE A 563 -18.81 0.43 -22.28
CA ILE A 563 -18.44 -0.62 -23.22
C ILE A 563 -16.93 -0.91 -23.14
N ALA A 564 -16.10 0.14 -23.11
CA ALA A 564 -14.66 0.01 -23.00
C ALA A 564 -14.25 -0.63 -21.66
N ALA A 565 -14.94 -0.32 -20.56
CA ALA A 565 -14.75 -0.97 -19.27
C ALA A 565 -15.02 -2.48 -19.29
N ILE A 566 -16.08 -2.90 -19.98
CA ILE A 566 -16.39 -4.33 -20.19
C ILE A 566 -15.31 -5.00 -21.06
N LEU A 567 -14.92 -4.34 -22.16
CA LEU A 567 -13.85 -4.84 -23.04
C LEU A 567 -12.50 -4.97 -22.33
N GLY A 568 -12.16 -4.05 -21.43
CA GLY A 568 -10.93 -4.13 -20.63
C GLY A 568 -10.91 -5.35 -19.73
N ASN A 569 -12.03 -5.67 -19.09
CA ASN A 569 -12.17 -6.91 -18.31
C ASN A 569 -12.06 -8.15 -19.20
N PHE A 570 -12.81 -8.22 -20.30
CA PHE A 570 -12.78 -9.37 -21.22
C PHE A 570 -11.43 -9.55 -21.92
N SER A 571 -10.64 -8.49 -22.07
CA SER A 571 -9.27 -8.58 -22.57
C SER A 571 -8.38 -9.42 -21.67
N VAL A 572 -8.48 -9.21 -20.35
CA VAL A 572 -7.70 -9.97 -19.36
C VAL A 572 -8.31 -11.35 -19.12
N GLU A 573 -9.64 -11.45 -19.15
CA GLU A 573 -10.38 -12.65 -18.81
C GLU A 573 -10.30 -13.73 -19.90
N SER A 574 -10.50 -13.34 -21.16
CA SER A 574 -10.62 -14.28 -22.28
C SER A 574 -9.82 -13.89 -23.52
N GLY A 575 -9.13 -12.74 -23.53
CA GLY A 575 -8.60 -12.15 -24.76
C GLY A 575 -9.71 -11.77 -25.74
N ILE A 576 -10.89 -11.44 -25.21
CA ILE A 576 -12.13 -11.17 -25.97
C ILE A 576 -12.48 -12.37 -26.87
N ASN A 577 -12.18 -13.60 -26.43
CA ASN A 577 -12.44 -14.81 -27.21
C ASN A 577 -13.73 -15.50 -26.70
N PRO A 578 -14.84 -15.47 -27.44
CA PRO A 578 -16.08 -16.12 -27.01
C PRO A 578 -15.97 -17.64 -26.98
N LYS A 579 -14.95 -18.24 -27.62
CA LYS A 579 -14.68 -19.67 -27.60
C LYS A 579 -13.71 -20.08 -26.49
N ARG A 580 -13.32 -19.17 -25.59
CA ARG A 580 -12.47 -19.49 -24.45
C ARG A 580 -13.17 -20.44 -23.47
N ALA A 581 -12.45 -21.42 -22.94
CA ALA A 581 -12.90 -22.19 -21.78
C ALA A 581 -11.75 -22.34 -20.78
N GLU A 582 -12.05 -22.30 -19.49
CA GLU A 582 -11.04 -22.37 -18.44
C GLU A 582 -10.25 -23.70 -18.55
N GLY A 583 -8.92 -23.59 -18.50
CA GLY A 583 -7.99 -24.71 -18.67
C GLY A 583 -7.84 -25.26 -20.10
N ASP A 584 -8.46 -24.65 -21.12
CA ASP A 584 -8.39 -25.11 -22.52
C ASP A 584 -6.97 -25.19 -23.12
N TYR A 585 -6.04 -24.37 -22.62
CA TYR A 585 -4.64 -24.28 -23.04
C TYR A 585 -3.74 -25.38 -22.46
N LEU A 586 -4.27 -26.20 -21.55
CA LEU A 586 -3.53 -27.33 -20.97
C LEU A 586 -3.40 -28.48 -21.99
N ASN A 587 -2.68 -29.54 -21.61
CA ASN A 587 -2.65 -30.74 -22.43
C ASN A 587 -3.97 -31.53 -22.28
N PRO A 588 -4.49 -32.15 -23.36
CA PRO A 588 -5.58 -33.12 -23.25
C PRO A 588 -5.24 -34.24 -22.24
N PRO A 589 -6.22 -34.78 -21.49
CA PRO A 589 -7.67 -34.63 -21.69
C PRO A 589 -8.30 -33.40 -21.00
N VAL A 590 -7.57 -32.72 -20.11
CA VAL A 590 -8.07 -31.51 -19.41
C VAL A 590 -8.14 -30.33 -20.36
N GLY A 591 -7.08 -30.15 -21.15
CA GLY A 591 -7.02 -29.17 -22.23
C GLY A 591 -7.88 -29.53 -23.42
N ALA A 592 -7.97 -28.61 -24.37
CA ALA A 592 -8.90 -28.74 -25.48
C ALA A 592 -8.37 -29.65 -26.61
N SER A 593 -9.30 -30.39 -27.20
CA SER A 593 -9.14 -31.19 -28.41
C SER A 593 -10.20 -30.76 -29.44
N ALA A 594 -10.12 -31.26 -30.67
CA ALA A 594 -11.02 -30.84 -31.76
C ALA A 594 -12.52 -30.87 -31.39
N ASN A 595 -12.94 -31.81 -30.54
CA ASN A 595 -14.35 -32.01 -30.16
C ASN A 595 -14.71 -31.49 -28.76
N SER A 596 -13.78 -30.81 -28.07
CA SER A 596 -13.96 -30.42 -26.66
C SER A 596 -15.11 -29.43 -26.44
N TRP A 597 -15.27 -28.44 -27.33
CA TRP A 597 -16.26 -27.36 -27.18
C TRP A 597 -17.72 -27.80 -27.29
N ASP A 598 -17.97 -28.99 -27.80
CA ASP A 598 -19.31 -29.58 -27.93
C ASP A 598 -19.47 -30.83 -27.04
N ASN A 599 -18.47 -31.17 -26.22
CA ASN A 599 -18.49 -32.33 -25.32
C ASN A 599 -18.99 -31.92 -23.93
N PRO A 600 -20.19 -32.36 -23.48
CA PRO A 600 -20.75 -31.99 -22.19
C PRO A 600 -19.88 -32.38 -21.00
N THR A 601 -19.21 -33.53 -21.05
CA THR A 601 -18.34 -34.00 -19.97
C THR A 601 -17.08 -33.15 -19.86
N TRP A 602 -16.55 -32.67 -20.99
CA TRP A 602 -15.39 -31.78 -20.99
C TRP A 602 -15.75 -30.39 -20.46
N LEU A 603 -16.90 -29.86 -20.87
CA LEU A 603 -17.41 -28.58 -20.38
C LEU A 603 -17.72 -28.64 -18.87
N ALA A 604 -18.26 -29.75 -18.38
CA ALA A 604 -18.62 -29.94 -16.98
C ALA A 604 -17.43 -30.23 -16.04
N MET A 605 -16.17 -30.18 -16.51
CA MET A 605 -15.04 -30.38 -15.61
C MET A 605 -14.93 -29.23 -14.59
N GLY A 606 -14.69 -29.57 -13.33
CA GLY A 606 -14.51 -28.62 -12.24
C GLY A 606 -13.05 -28.26 -11.95
N GLY A 607 -12.82 -27.28 -11.07
CA GLY A 607 -11.47 -26.77 -10.75
C GLY A 607 -10.53 -27.86 -10.22
N THR A 608 -11.05 -28.78 -9.41
CA THR A 608 -10.25 -29.90 -8.87
C THR A 608 -9.73 -30.82 -9.98
N GLU A 609 -10.52 -31.06 -11.03
CA GLU A 609 -10.12 -31.88 -12.16
C GLU A 609 -9.12 -31.15 -13.07
N ILE A 610 -9.29 -29.83 -13.20
CA ILE A 610 -8.44 -28.99 -14.07
C ILE A 610 -7.08 -28.72 -13.44
N TYR A 611 -7.05 -28.34 -12.16
CA TYR A 611 -5.86 -27.82 -11.49
C TYR A 611 -5.39 -28.67 -10.30
N GLY A 612 -6.15 -29.68 -9.88
CA GLY A 612 -5.92 -30.39 -8.62
C GLY A 612 -6.25 -29.57 -7.36
N LYS A 613 -6.90 -28.41 -7.53
CA LYS A 613 -7.25 -27.43 -6.48
C LYS A 613 -8.46 -26.61 -6.92
N PHE A 614 -8.99 -25.72 -6.07
CA PHE A 614 -10.20 -24.93 -6.31
C PHE A 614 -11.50 -25.77 -6.35
N PRO A 615 -11.87 -26.40 -5.22
CA PRO A 615 -13.12 -27.15 -5.12
C PRO A 615 -14.39 -26.29 -5.25
N ASN A 616 -14.25 -24.96 -5.18
CA ASN A 616 -15.37 -24.04 -5.40
C ASN A 616 -15.85 -24.01 -6.86
N ILE A 617 -15.00 -24.37 -7.83
CA ILE A 617 -15.34 -24.38 -9.24
C ILE A 617 -15.96 -25.74 -9.56
N LEU A 618 -17.28 -25.77 -9.75
CA LEU A 618 -18.03 -26.99 -10.05
C LEU A 618 -17.98 -27.31 -11.54
N HIS A 619 -18.21 -26.30 -12.40
CA HIS A 619 -18.01 -26.39 -13.85
C HIS A 619 -17.18 -25.19 -14.32
N ARG A 620 -16.19 -25.44 -15.18
CA ARG A 620 -15.21 -24.46 -15.67
C ARG A 620 -15.84 -23.20 -16.28
N GLY A 621 -15.12 -22.09 -16.23
CA GLY A 621 -15.52 -20.86 -16.91
C GLY A 621 -15.64 -21.00 -18.43
N LEU A 622 -16.68 -20.40 -19.02
CA LEU A 622 -16.90 -20.35 -20.47
C LEU A 622 -16.95 -18.92 -21.00
N GLY A 623 -16.46 -18.71 -22.22
CA GLY A 623 -16.73 -17.52 -23.02
C GLY A 623 -16.05 -16.23 -22.54
N LEU A 624 -16.60 -15.09 -22.99
CA LEU A 624 -16.00 -13.77 -22.80
C LEU A 624 -15.68 -13.43 -21.34
N GLY A 625 -16.63 -13.70 -20.44
CA GLY A 625 -16.52 -13.41 -19.01
C GLY A 625 -16.38 -14.64 -18.14
N GLN A 626 -15.88 -15.75 -18.71
CA GLN A 626 -15.63 -17.02 -18.01
C GLN A 626 -16.78 -17.42 -17.05
N TRP A 627 -18.00 -17.51 -17.58
CA TRP A 627 -19.19 -17.88 -16.81
C TRP A 627 -19.01 -19.26 -16.17
N THR A 628 -19.00 -19.29 -14.84
CA THR A 628 -18.57 -20.44 -14.03
C THR A 628 -19.70 -20.87 -13.09
N ASP A 629 -19.86 -22.18 -12.89
CA ASP A 629 -20.71 -22.72 -11.83
C ASP A 629 -19.88 -22.93 -10.57
N THR A 630 -20.37 -22.43 -9.44
CA THR A 630 -19.62 -22.43 -8.19
C THR A 630 -20.40 -23.02 -7.02
N ALA A 631 -19.67 -23.58 -6.04
CA ALA A 631 -20.27 -24.26 -4.90
C ALA A 631 -21.01 -23.31 -3.93
N ASP A 632 -20.74 -22.01 -4.01
CA ASP A 632 -21.47 -20.95 -3.29
C ASP A 632 -22.75 -20.47 -4.01
N GLY A 633 -23.10 -21.08 -5.16
CA GLY A 633 -24.43 -20.98 -5.76
C GLY A 633 -24.52 -20.31 -7.13
N SER A 634 -23.39 -19.96 -7.78
CA SER A 634 -23.44 -19.53 -9.19
C SER A 634 -23.78 -20.71 -10.09
N THR A 635 -24.67 -20.49 -11.05
CA THR A 635 -25.06 -21.46 -12.10
C THR A 635 -24.86 -20.91 -13.52
N ARG A 636 -23.95 -19.93 -13.67
CA ARG A 636 -23.81 -19.16 -14.91
C ARG A 636 -23.25 -19.96 -16.10
N HIS A 637 -22.42 -20.97 -15.85
CA HIS A 637 -21.99 -21.90 -16.91
C HIS A 637 -23.20 -22.64 -17.46
N THR A 638 -24.00 -23.23 -16.57
CA THR A 638 -25.21 -23.99 -16.96
C THR A 638 -26.22 -23.07 -17.67
N LEU A 639 -26.46 -21.87 -17.13
CA LEU A 639 -27.36 -20.89 -17.73
C LEU A 639 -26.94 -20.52 -19.16
N LEU A 640 -25.64 -20.34 -19.43
CA LEU A 640 -25.17 -20.03 -20.78
C LEU A 640 -25.45 -21.17 -21.75
N LEU A 641 -25.16 -22.41 -21.37
CA LEU A 641 -25.41 -23.58 -22.21
C LEU A 641 -26.89 -23.77 -22.50
N ASP A 642 -27.75 -23.58 -21.50
CA ASP A 642 -29.20 -23.71 -21.67
C ASP A 642 -29.78 -22.55 -22.49
N TYR A 643 -29.26 -21.34 -22.31
CA TYR A 643 -29.60 -20.20 -23.17
C TYR A 643 -29.22 -20.47 -24.63
N ALA A 644 -28.02 -21.01 -24.87
CA ALA A 644 -27.55 -21.39 -26.19
C ALA A 644 -28.47 -22.42 -26.87
N LYS A 645 -28.86 -23.47 -26.14
CA LYS A 645 -29.83 -24.48 -26.61
C LYS A 645 -31.17 -23.84 -26.93
N SER A 646 -31.70 -22.96 -26.07
CA SER A 646 -33.00 -22.30 -26.27
C SER A 646 -33.02 -21.41 -27.51
N LYS A 647 -31.86 -20.84 -27.90
CA LYS A 647 -31.70 -20.00 -29.09
C LYS A 647 -31.25 -20.78 -30.32
N ASN A 648 -31.07 -22.10 -30.22
CA ASN A 648 -30.50 -22.97 -31.26
C ASN A 648 -29.17 -22.42 -31.81
N LYS A 649 -28.27 -22.00 -30.92
CA LYS A 649 -26.95 -21.46 -31.24
C LYS A 649 -25.85 -22.18 -30.47
N LYS A 650 -24.61 -22.08 -30.96
CA LYS A 650 -23.43 -22.52 -30.22
C LYS A 650 -23.17 -21.56 -29.05
N TRP A 651 -22.81 -22.10 -27.88
CA TRP A 651 -22.53 -21.28 -26.69
C TRP A 651 -21.39 -20.29 -26.91
N TYR A 652 -20.45 -20.60 -27.82
CA TYR A 652 -19.33 -19.76 -28.22
C TYR A 652 -19.64 -18.78 -29.38
N ASP A 653 -20.92 -18.61 -29.74
CA ASP A 653 -21.35 -17.53 -30.64
C ASP A 653 -21.25 -16.17 -29.92
N LEU A 654 -20.55 -15.21 -30.54
CA LEU A 654 -20.29 -13.91 -29.93
C LEU A 654 -21.60 -13.14 -29.64
N GLN A 655 -22.52 -13.09 -30.61
CA GLN A 655 -23.79 -12.37 -30.43
C GLN A 655 -24.67 -13.03 -29.37
N LEU A 656 -24.69 -14.37 -29.30
CA LEU A 656 -25.38 -15.10 -28.24
C LEU A 656 -24.84 -14.71 -26.86
N GLN A 657 -23.51 -14.67 -26.68
CA GLN A 657 -22.91 -14.31 -25.38
C GLN A 657 -23.21 -12.85 -25.00
N LEU A 658 -23.21 -11.94 -25.97
CA LEU A 658 -23.60 -10.54 -25.75
C LEU A 658 -25.09 -10.38 -25.44
N ASP A 659 -25.95 -11.23 -25.98
CA ASP A 659 -27.37 -11.26 -25.62
C ASP A 659 -27.55 -11.89 -24.22
N PHE A 660 -26.81 -12.96 -23.92
CA PHE A 660 -26.86 -13.67 -22.64
C PHE A 660 -26.56 -12.74 -21.46
N ILE A 661 -25.48 -11.97 -21.51
CA ILE A 661 -25.08 -11.07 -20.40
C ILE A 661 -26.19 -10.09 -19.98
N PHE A 662 -27.07 -9.65 -20.89
CA PHE A 662 -28.16 -8.72 -20.58
C PHE A 662 -29.53 -9.38 -20.43
N ASN A 663 -29.74 -10.57 -20.99
CA ASN A 663 -31.06 -11.20 -21.06
C ASN A 663 -31.11 -12.59 -20.43
N GLY A 664 -30.08 -13.41 -20.63
CA GLY A 664 -30.03 -14.82 -20.20
C GLY A 664 -29.32 -15.08 -18.87
N ASP A 665 -28.49 -14.16 -18.40
CA ASP A 665 -27.76 -14.27 -17.14
C ASP A 665 -28.68 -14.04 -15.92
N SER A 666 -28.16 -14.27 -14.72
CA SER A 666 -28.94 -14.06 -13.49
C SER A 666 -29.34 -12.59 -13.31
N PRO A 667 -30.49 -12.28 -12.67
CA PRO A 667 -30.99 -10.91 -12.54
C PRO A 667 -29.99 -9.90 -11.96
N ALA A 668 -29.15 -10.32 -11.01
CA ALA A 668 -28.13 -9.45 -10.41
C ALA A 668 -27.03 -9.10 -11.42
N TYR A 669 -26.48 -10.10 -12.12
CA TYR A 669 -25.41 -9.89 -13.11
C TYR A 669 -25.89 -9.08 -14.32
N ARG A 670 -27.14 -9.27 -14.77
CA ARG A 670 -27.74 -8.42 -15.81
C ARG A 670 -27.77 -6.96 -15.41
N THR A 671 -28.14 -6.67 -14.16
CA THR A 671 -28.19 -5.31 -13.61
C THR A 671 -26.80 -4.70 -13.52
N MET A 672 -25.81 -5.43 -13.01
CA MET A 672 -24.42 -4.98 -12.91
C MET A 672 -23.83 -4.67 -14.29
N ALA A 673 -24.05 -5.54 -15.29
CA ALA A 673 -23.60 -5.31 -16.66
C ALA A 673 -24.25 -4.06 -17.28
N ALA A 674 -25.57 -3.91 -17.14
CA ALA A 674 -26.30 -2.76 -17.66
C ALA A 674 -25.89 -1.45 -16.97
N ASN A 675 -25.58 -1.50 -15.68
CA ASN A 675 -25.10 -0.36 -14.92
C ASN A 675 -23.72 0.10 -15.38
N THR A 676 -22.79 -0.84 -15.60
CA THR A 676 -21.48 -0.54 -16.18
C THR A 676 -21.64 0.01 -17.60
N ALA A 677 -22.31 -0.73 -18.49
CA ALA A 677 -22.44 -0.35 -19.90
C ALA A 677 -23.17 1.00 -20.08
N GLY A 678 -24.09 1.33 -19.18
CA GLY A 678 -24.87 2.57 -19.22
C GLY A 678 -24.24 3.77 -18.48
N ASN A 679 -23.03 3.65 -17.93
CA ASN A 679 -22.41 4.66 -17.06
C ASN A 679 -23.31 5.08 -15.87
N LYS A 680 -24.06 4.15 -15.27
CA LYS A 680 -25.02 4.47 -14.19
C LYS A 680 -24.41 4.51 -12.79
N VAL A 681 -23.22 3.93 -12.64
CA VAL A 681 -22.55 3.70 -11.34
C VAL A 681 -21.25 4.49 -11.21
N ALA A 682 -20.76 5.05 -12.32
CA ALA A 682 -19.57 5.88 -12.37
C ALA A 682 -19.49 6.63 -13.71
N ALA A 683 -18.67 7.69 -13.74
CA ALA A 683 -18.51 8.55 -14.90
C ALA A 683 -17.27 8.20 -15.75
N THR A 684 -16.25 7.58 -15.16
CA THR A 684 -14.97 7.36 -15.84
C THR A 684 -14.73 5.88 -16.21
N VAL A 685 -13.95 5.64 -17.25
CA VAL A 685 -13.58 4.27 -17.70
C VAL A 685 -12.91 3.45 -16.58
N PRO A 686 -11.94 3.97 -15.80
CA PRO A 686 -11.36 3.23 -14.68
C PRO A 686 -12.40 2.78 -13.65
N GLU A 687 -13.29 3.68 -13.23
CA GLU A 687 -14.29 3.40 -12.21
C GLU A 687 -15.29 2.33 -12.67
N LEU A 688 -15.76 2.45 -13.91
CA LEU A 688 -16.66 1.46 -14.52
C LEU A 688 -15.96 0.10 -14.66
N THR A 689 -14.66 0.09 -14.95
CA THR A 689 -13.87 -1.14 -15.07
C THR A 689 -13.74 -1.85 -13.72
N VAL A 690 -13.43 -1.10 -12.66
CA VAL A 690 -13.33 -1.63 -11.29
C VAL A 690 -14.69 -2.08 -10.78
N TYR A 691 -15.76 -1.33 -11.05
CA TYR A 691 -17.11 -1.74 -10.68
C TYR A 691 -17.49 -3.07 -11.33
N PHE A 692 -17.23 -3.23 -12.64
CA PHE A 692 -17.51 -4.46 -13.36
C PHE A 692 -16.66 -5.62 -12.83
N LEU A 693 -15.37 -5.41 -12.57
CA LEU A 693 -14.48 -6.42 -11.97
C LEU A 693 -14.99 -6.89 -10.59
N ASN A 694 -15.31 -5.94 -9.71
CA ASN A 694 -15.66 -6.28 -8.33
C ASN A 694 -17.05 -6.92 -8.23
N ASN A 695 -18.01 -6.44 -9.01
CA ASN A 695 -19.41 -6.83 -8.86
C ASN A 695 -19.86 -7.87 -9.88
N TRP A 696 -19.39 -7.81 -11.13
CA TRP A 696 -19.82 -8.71 -12.20
C TRP A 696 -18.89 -9.90 -12.40
N GLU A 697 -17.57 -9.67 -12.44
CA GLU A 697 -16.57 -10.76 -12.51
C GLU A 697 -16.42 -11.46 -11.14
N GLY A 698 -16.60 -10.71 -10.05
CA GLY A 698 -16.53 -11.25 -8.68
C GLY A 698 -15.11 -11.53 -8.20
N ASN A 699 -14.09 -10.90 -8.82
CA ASN A 699 -12.67 -11.08 -8.48
C ASN A 699 -11.99 -9.77 -8.05
N PRO A 700 -12.34 -9.18 -6.89
CA PRO A 700 -11.77 -7.91 -6.46
C PRO A 700 -10.24 -7.93 -6.33
N GLY A 701 -9.58 -6.95 -6.93
CA GLY A 701 -8.12 -6.80 -6.87
C GLY A 701 -7.32 -7.69 -7.83
N ASP A 702 -7.96 -8.57 -8.59
CA ASP A 702 -7.28 -9.34 -9.64
C ASP A 702 -6.94 -8.46 -10.84
N LYS A 703 -5.64 -8.29 -11.11
CA LYS A 703 -5.12 -7.60 -12.30
C LYS A 703 -5.80 -6.26 -12.63
N THR A 704 -6.12 -5.51 -11.58
CA THR A 704 -6.97 -4.32 -11.70
C THR A 704 -6.33 -3.28 -12.62
N ASN A 705 -5.02 -3.08 -12.53
CA ASN A 705 -4.31 -2.13 -13.37
C ASN A 705 -4.27 -2.58 -14.84
N GLU A 706 -4.03 -3.86 -15.12
CA GLU A 706 -4.05 -4.38 -16.50
C GLU A 706 -5.44 -4.23 -17.13
N ARG A 707 -6.51 -4.50 -16.36
CA ARG A 707 -7.90 -4.35 -16.83
C ARG A 707 -8.25 -2.89 -17.12
N ILE A 708 -7.86 -1.96 -16.24
CA ILE A 708 -8.08 -0.52 -16.46
C ILE A 708 -7.29 -0.01 -17.67
N GLN A 709 -6.01 -0.38 -17.80
CA GLN A 709 -5.20 0.01 -18.95
C GLN A 709 -5.78 -0.56 -20.25
N ALA A 710 -6.21 -1.83 -20.25
CA ALA A 710 -6.89 -2.42 -21.40
C ALA A 710 -8.19 -1.67 -21.73
N ALA A 711 -9.02 -1.34 -20.72
CA ALA A 711 -10.24 -0.57 -20.92
C ALA A 711 -9.97 0.80 -21.53
N GLN A 712 -8.93 1.49 -21.07
CA GLN A 712 -8.56 2.79 -21.63
C GLN A 712 -7.97 2.69 -23.03
N ASN A 713 -7.17 1.66 -23.31
CA ASN A 713 -6.70 1.36 -24.65
C ASN A 713 -7.89 1.17 -25.59
N TRP A 714 -8.91 0.41 -25.19
CA TRP A 714 -10.15 0.26 -25.96
C TRP A 714 -10.93 1.56 -26.07
N PHE A 715 -11.07 2.32 -24.98
CA PHE A 715 -11.77 3.61 -25.02
C PHE A 715 -11.10 4.57 -26.00
N LYS A 716 -9.77 4.68 -25.96
CA LYS A 716 -8.96 5.48 -26.88
C LYS A 716 -9.10 4.96 -28.29
N PHE A 717 -8.88 3.67 -28.51
CA PHE A 717 -8.99 3.00 -29.82
C PHE A 717 -10.35 3.25 -30.47
N LEU A 718 -11.44 3.04 -29.72
CA LEU A 718 -12.82 3.28 -30.14
C LEU A 718 -13.18 4.78 -30.23
N SER A 719 -12.35 5.67 -29.68
CA SER A 719 -12.50 7.13 -29.78
C SER A 719 -11.70 7.73 -30.92
N SER A 720 -10.51 7.20 -31.21
CA SER A 720 -9.72 7.54 -32.39
C SER A 720 -10.32 6.94 -33.66
N SER A 721 -11.02 5.80 -33.57
CA SER A 721 -11.82 5.24 -34.66
C SER A 721 -13.20 5.91 -34.77
N GLY A 722 -13.32 7.17 -34.34
CA GLY A 722 -14.56 7.94 -34.42
C GLY A 722 -15.11 7.95 -35.84
N ASN A 723 -16.26 7.31 -35.99
CA ASN A 723 -17.12 7.29 -37.19
C ASN A 723 -16.55 6.63 -38.46
N GLU A 724 -15.74 5.57 -38.35
CA GLU A 724 -15.53 4.68 -39.51
C GLU A 724 -16.80 3.87 -39.79
N VAL A 725 -17.58 4.32 -40.77
CA VAL A 725 -18.70 3.55 -41.31
C VAL A 725 -18.14 2.42 -42.19
N ASN A 726 -17.76 1.32 -41.55
CA ASN A 726 -17.33 0.03 -42.11
C ASN A 726 -15.85 -0.08 -42.54
N GLY A 727 -15.08 -0.79 -41.71
CA GLY A 727 -13.82 -1.44 -42.10
C GLY A 727 -12.56 -0.63 -41.82
N SER A 728 -11.45 -1.34 -41.68
CA SER A 728 -10.11 -0.76 -41.59
C SER A 728 -9.79 0.06 -42.85
N SER A 729 -8.86 1.03 -42.73
CA SER A 729 -8.40 1.87 -43.84
C SER A 729 -8.03 1.07 -45.10
N SER A 730 -7.43 -0.11 -44.95
CA SER A 730 -7.08 -0.99 -46.08
C SER A 730 -8.31 -1.59 -46.77
N GLU A 731 -9.33 -1.99 -46.00
CA GLU A 731 -10.59 -2.49 -46.53
C GLU A 731 -11.39 -1.39 -47.24
N VAL A 732 -11.43 -0.18 -46.67
CA VAL A 732 -12.04 0.99 -47.31
C VAL A 732 -11.33 1.28 -48.64
N PHE A 733 -10.00 1.32 -48.64
CA PHE A 733 -9.24 1.52 -49.87
C PHE A 733 -9.56 0.44 -50.91
N GLN A 734 -9.51 -0.84 -50.55
CA GLN A 734 -9.79 -1.94 -51.50
C GLN A 734 -11.21 -1.90 -52.05
N LYS A 735 -12.20 -1.56 -51.21
CA LYS A 735 -13.61 -1.46 -51.61
C LYS A 735 -13.87 -0.29 -52.54
N TYR A 736 -13.17 0.83 -52.37
CA TYR A 736 -13.45 2.08 -53.09
C TYR A 736 -12.43 2.43 -54.17
N LYS A 737 -11.27 1.74 -54.27
CA LYS A 737 -10.18 2.10 -55.21
C LYS A 737 -10.64 2.33 -56.65
N ASP A 738 -11.61 1.57 -57.12
CA ASP A 738 -12.12 1.71 -58.49
C ASP A 738 -13.01 2.94 -58.68
N LYS A 739 -13.64 3.43 -57.61
CA LYS A 739 -14.47 4.64 -57.58
C LYS A 739 -13.67 5.92 -57.36
N MET A 740 -12.44 5.81 -56.85
CA MET A 740 -11.56 6.94 -56.51
C MET A 740 -10.58 7.33 -57.63
N LYS A 741 -10.63 6.69 -58.80
CA LYS A 741 -9.68 6.90 -59.92
C LYS A 741 -9.76 8.34 -60.48
N PRO A 742 -8.63 9.03 -60.70
CA PRO A 742 -7.25 8.56 -60.50
C PRO A 742 -6.89 8.50 -59.01
N LEU A 743 -6.19 7.44 -58.61
CA LEU A 743 -5.71 7.30 -57.22
C LEU A 743 -4.56 8.26 -56.93
N PRO A 744 -4.33 8.65 -55.65
CA PRO A 744 -3.12 9.34 -55.26
C PRO A 744 -1.88 8.54 -55.68
N THR A 745 -0.87 9.21 -56.24
CA THR A 745 0.39 8.58 -56.63
C THR A 745 1.48 8.89 -55.61
N ASP A 746 2.67 8.36 -55.84
CA ASP A 746 3.87 8.73 -55.08
C ASP A 746 4.09 10.25 -55.05
N LYS A 747 3.69 10.97 -56.10
CA LYS A 747 3.84 12.43 -56.18
C LYS A 747 3.06 13.16 -55.08
N GLU A 748 1.90 12.64 -54.68
CA GLU A 748 1.05 13.24 -53.65
C GLU A 748 1.37 12.73 -52.25
N THR A 749 2.07 11.59 -52.13
CA THR A 749 2.09 10.81 -50.89
C THR A 749 3.49 10.55 -50.30
N LYS A 750 4.57 10.64 -51.08
CA LYS A 750 5.92 10.26 -50.61
C LYS A 750 6.81 11.45 -50.22
N PRO A 751 7.77 11.26 -49.29
CA PRO A 751 8.79 12.23 -48.98
C PRO A 751 9.61 12.65 -50.21
N GLY A 752 9.96 13.94 -50.28
CA GLY A 752 10.75 14.51 -51.39
C GLY A 752 9.96 14.67 -52.70
N GLN A 753 8.68 14.34 -52.71
CA GLN A 753 7.76 14.62 -53.81
C GLN A 753 6.87 15.84 -53.49
N GLY A 754 5.85 16.09 -54.31
CA GLY A 754 4.87 17.14 -54.10
C GLY A 754 4.60 17.97 -55.35
N TRP A 755 3.65 18.88 -55.23
CA TRP A 755 3.35 19.85 -56.28
C TRP A 755 4.01 21.20 -56.00
N PRO A 756 4.48 21.92 -57.04
CA PRO A 756 5.07 23.24 -56.87
C PRO A 756 4.15 24.20 -56.11
N GLY A 757 4.76 25.06 -55.29
CA GLY A 757 4.05 26.08 -54.51
C GLY A 757 3.46 25.60 -53.19
N ASN A 758 3.52 24.30 -52.86
CA ASN A 758 3.03 23.79 -51.57
C ASN A 758 3.92 24.28 -50.41
N ALA A 759 3.40 25.19 -49.59
CA ALA A 759 4.11 25.75 -48.43
C ALA A 759 3.66 25.15 -47.08
N TYR A 760 2.85 24.09 -47.11
CA TYR A 760 2.46 23.37 -45.90
C TYR A 760 3.58 22.45 -45.42
N ALA A 761 3.63 22.21 -44.10
CA ALA A 761 4.60 21.31 -43.49
C ALA A 761 4.50 19.90 -44.11
N LEU A 762 5.65 19.39 -44.56
CA LEU A 762 5.75 18.14 -45.31
C LEU A 762 5.15 16.96 -44.55
N GLY A 763 4.46 16.07 -45.25
CA GLY A 763 3.90 14.87 -44.65
C GLY A 763 2.67 15.09 -43.75
N ASN A 764 2.15 16.32 -43.63
CA ASN A 764 0.94 16.64 -42.88
C ASN A 764 -0.34 16.57 -43.73
N CYS A 765 -1.49 16.51 -43.06
CA CYS A 765 -2.81 16.51 -43.69
C CYS A 765 -3.03 17.67 -44.69
N THR A 766 -2.64 18.89 -44.34
CA THR A 766 -2.73 20.08 -45.20
C THR A 766 -1.85 19.98 -46.44
N TRP A 767 -0.65 19.39 -46.29
CA TRP A 767 0.29 19.18 -47.40
C TRP A 767 -0.24 18.15 -48.38
N TYR A 768 -0.81 17.05 -47.87
CA TYR A 768 -1.45 16.03 -48.68
C TYR A 768 -2.65 16.58 -49.46
N VAL A 769 -3.57 17.29 -48.80
CA VAL A 769 -4.77 17.83 -49.46
C VAL A 769 -4.41 18.84 -50.56
N TYR A 770 -3.39 19.68 -50.35
CA TYR A 770 -2.85 20.55 -51.41
C TYR A 770 -2.40 19.74 -52.63
N ASN A 771 -1.60 18.69 -52.42
CA ASN A 771 -1.09 17.86 -53.50
C ASN A 771 -2.22 17.07 -54.20
N ARG A 772 -3.17 16.53 -53.44
CA ARG A 772 -4.32 15.77 -53.98
C ARG A 772 -5.26 16.64 -54.81
N MET A 773 -5.50 17.88 -54.37
CA MET A 773 -6.22 18.88 -55.16
C MET A 773 -5.49 19.19 -56.47
N ALA A 774 -4.17 19.43 -56.41
CA ALA A 774 -3.34 19.73 -57.58
C ALA A 774 -3.32 18.59 -58.60
N GLN A 775 -3.27 17.34 -58.15
CA GLN A 775 -3.36 16.16 -59.01
C GLN A 775 -4.65 16.13 -59.85
N LEU A 776 -5.74 16.69 -59.32
CA LEU A 776 -7.04 16.77 -59.98
C LEU A 776 -7.27 18.13 -60.67
N GLY A 777 -6.21 18.91 -60.88
CA GLY A 777 -6.25 20.18 -61.59
C GLY A 777 -6.78 21.35 -60.77
N LYS A 778 -6.96 21.19 -59.45
CA LYS A 778 -7.44 22.26 -58.56
C LYS A 778 -6.26 22.95 -57.88
N SER A 779 -6.29 24.29 -57.85
CA SER A 779 -5.30 25.09 -57.13
C SER A 779 -5.90 25.62 -55.82
N ILE A 780 -5.17 25.46 -54.72
CA ILE A 780 -5.54 26.01 -53.42
C ILE A 780 -4.44 26.91 -52.88
N HIS A 781 -4.77 27.85 -52.00
CA HIS A 781 -3.80 28.78 -51.46
C HIS A 781 -2.77 28.05 -50.58
N PRO A 782 -1.46 28.35 -50.69
CA PRO A 782 -0.42 27.55 -50.05
C PRO A 782 -0.21 27.80 -48.55
N THR A 783 -0.84 28.83 -47.98
CA THR A 783 -0.65 29.26 -46.57
C THR A 783 -1.95 29.61 -45.84
N MET A 784 -2.92 28.68 -45.84
CA MET A 784 -4.17 28.84 -45.04
C MET A 784 -4.00 28.49 -43.54
N GLY A 785 -2.80 28.06 -43.12
CA GLY A 785 -2.49 27.72 -41.73
C GLY A 785 -2.82 26.26 -41.37
N ASN A 786 -3.02 26.02 -40.07
CA ASN A 786 -3.43 24.72 -39.54
C ASN A 786 -4.81 24.33 -40.05
N ALA A 787 -5.13 23.04 -40.05
CA ALA A 787 -6.35 22.54 -40.67
C ALA A 787 -7.63 23.19 -40.12
N ASN A 788 -7.74 23.39 -38.80
CA ASN A 788 -8.89 24.08 -38.20
C ASN A 788 -9.05 25.55 -38.65
N GLN A 789 -7.99 26.19 -39.15
CA GLN A 789 -8.04 27.57 -39.63
C GLN A 789 -8.57 27.68 -41.06
N TRP A 790 -8.64 26.57 -41.81
CA TRP A 790 -9.10 26.59 -43.20
C TRP A 790 -10.56 27.02 -43.32
N VAL A 791 -11.40 26.76 -42.31
CA VAL A 791 -12.81 27.21 -42.31
C VAL A 791 -12.93 28.74 -42.31
N LEU A 792 -11.94 29.45 -41.77
CA LEU A 792 -11.89 30.92 -41.79
C LEU A 792 -11.09 31.46 -42.98
N ASN A 793 -10.04 30.73 -43.38
CA ASN A 793 -9.07 31.18 -44.38
C ASN A 793 -9.36 30.69 -45.80
N TYR A 794 -10.42 29.91 -46.04
CA TYR A 794 -10.74 29.36 -47.37
C TYR A 794 -10.86 30.45 -48.44
N THR A 795 -11.30 31.66 -48.07
CA THR A 795 -11.44 32.82 -48.97
C THR A 795 -10.12 33.28 -49.60
N LYS A 796 -8.97 32.86 -49.06
CA LYS A 796 -7.66 33.07 -49.68
C LYS A 796 -7.46 32.25 -50.95
N THR A 797 -8.23 31.18 -51.12
CA THR A 797 -8.25 30.37 -52.33
C THR A 797 -9.29 30.95 -53.29
N PRO A 798 -8.89 31.51 -54.46
CA PRO A 798 -9.84 32.03 -55.43
C PRO A 798 -10.85 30.96 -55.86
N GLY A 799 -12.14 31.31 -55.89
CA GLY A 799 -13.21 30.39 -56.28
C GLY A 799 -13.60 29.36 -55.21
N ALA A 800 -13.00 29.41 -54.01
CA ALA A 800 -13.40 28.53 -52.92
C ALA A 800 -14.69 28.99 -52.24
N SER A 801 -15.54 28.03 -51.89
CA SER A 801 -16.76 28.24 -51.11
C SER A 801 -16.91 27.16 -50.03
N LEU A 802 -17.54 27.50 -48.91
CA LEU A 802 -17.97 26.49 -47.93
C LEU A 802 -19.38 26.01 -48.26
N VAL A 803 -19.53 24.70 -48.37
CA VAL A 803 -20.80 24.05 -48.70
C VAL A 803 -21.24 23.09 -47.60
N SER A 804 -22.56 22.88 -47.51
CA SER A 804 -23.14 21.99 -46.50
C SER A 804 -23.12 20.52 -46.93
N THR A 805 -23.04 20.21 -48.22
CA THR A 805 -23.05 18.85 -48.76
C THR A 805 -21.72 18.46 -49.40
N PRO A 806 -21.15 17.29 -49.05
CA PRO A 806 -19.91 16.83 -49.65
C PRO A 806 -20.10 16.53 -51.14
N SER A 807 -19.07 16.81 -51.94
CA SER A 807 -18.89 16.28 -53.27
C SER A 807 -17.47 15.74 -53.40
N ARG A 808 -17.28 14.78 -54.30
CA ARG A 808 -15.95 14.38 -54.73
C ARG A 808 -15.16 15.62 -55.17
N GLY A 809 -13.93 15.74 -54.70
CA GLY A 809 -13.09 16.89 -55.00
C GLY A 809 -13.16 18.04 -54.01
N ASP A 810 -13.93 17.91 -52.94
CA ASP A 810 -13.94 18.88 -51.83
C ASP A 810 -12.85 18.54 -50.80
N ALA A 811 -12.38 19.54 -50.07
CA ALA A 811 -11.64 19.32 -48.84
C ALA A 811 -12.64 19.31 -47.68
N VAL A 812 -12.62 18.28 -46.84
CA VAL A 812 -13.36 18.27 -45.58
C VAL A 812 -12.46 18.78 -44.47
N ILE A 813 -12.93 19.79 -43.76
CA ILE A 813 -12.24 20.47 -42.67
C ILE A 813 -12.91 20.03 -41.37
N PHE A 814 -12.15 19.39 -40.50
CA PHE A 814 -12.57 18.97 -39.18
C PHE A 814 -12.10 20.00 -38.15
N THR A 815 -13.05 20.63 -37.46
CA THR A 815 -12.73 21.46 -36.29
C THR A 815 -12.20 20.61 -35.15
N ASN A 816 -11.56 21.26 -34.19
CA ASN A 816 -10.87 20.64 -33.05
C ASN A 816 -11.68 19.51 -32.39
N GLY A 817 -11.13 18.29 -32.40
CA GLY A 817 -11.71 17.11 -31.74
C GLY A 817 -12.84 16.38 -32.51
N VAL A 818 -13.27 16.91 -33.66
CA VAL A 818 -14.32 16.30 -34.49
C VAL A 818 -13.74 15.16 -35.35
N ALA A 819 -14.48 14.07 -35.52
CA ALA A 819 -14.07 12.88 -36.28
C ALA A 819 -12.63 12.38 -36.01
N GLY A 820 -12.18 12.43 -34.75
CA GLY A 820 -10.83 11.99 -34.34
C GLY A 820 -9.70 13.00 -34.65
N SER A 821 -10.02 14.23 -35.03
CA SER A 821 -9.04 15.28 -35.32
C SER A 821 -8.33 15.81 -34.06
N SER A 822 -7.17 16.45 -34.25
CA SER A 822 -6.43 17.10 -33.17
C SER A 822 -7.29 18.15 -32.46
N SER A 823 -7.34 18.10 -31.12
CA SER A 823 -8.01 19.11 -30.29
C SER A 823 -7.34 20.49 -30.32
N VAL A 824 -6.15 20.61 -30.92
CA VAL A 824 -5.41 21.88 -31.05
C VAL A 824 -5.40 22.37 -32.51
N TYR A 825 -5.09 21.48 -33.46
CA TYR A 825 -4.82 21.86 -34.85
C TYR A 825 -5.96 21.54 -35.83
N GLY A 826 -6.97 20.77 -35.40
CA GLY A 826 -7.98 20.19 -36.28
C GLY A 826 -7.40 19.16 -37.25
N HIS A 827 -8.14 18.85 -38.31
CA HIS A 827 -7.68 17.97 -39.40
C HIS A 827 -8.33 18.37 -40.73
N VAL A 828 -7.69 18.03 -41.85
CA VAL A 828 -8.26 18.24 -43.19
C VAL A 828 -8.02 17.00 -44.04
N ALA A 829 -9.04 16.54 -44.74
CA ALA A 829 -8.95 15.40 -45.64
C ALA A 829 -9.57 15.74 -47.00
N PHE A 830 -9.33 14.87 -47.99
CA PHE A 830 -9.87 15.02 -49.33
C PHE A 830 -11.05 14.08 -49.54
N VAL A 831 -12.17 14.59 -50.07
CA VAL A 831 -13.37 13.78 -50.36
C VAL A 831 -13.19 13.05 -51.68
N GLU A 832 -13.03 11.72 -51.59
CA GLU A 832 -12.77 10.84 -52.72
C GLU A 832 -14.03 10.37 -53.43
N TYR A 833 -15.11 10.12 -52.67
CA TYR A 833 -16.38 9.63 -53.19
C TYR A 833 -17.54 9.94 -52.25
N VAL A 834 -18.76 10.09 -52.76
CA VAL A 834 -19.97 10.25 -51.96
C VAL A 834 -20.93 9.12 -52.32
N ASN A 835 -21.33 8.32 -51.33
CA ASN A 835 -22.27 7.22 -51.48
C ASN A 835 -23.71 7.75 -51.62
N SER A 836 -24.59 6.91 -52.17
CA SER A 836 -26.01 7.25 -52.34
C SER A 836 -26.77 7.42 -51.03
N ASP A 837 -26.27 6.86 -49.92
CA ASP A 837 -26.84 6.99 -48.57
C ASP A 837 -26.42 8.28 -47.83
N GLY A 838 -25.63 9.14 -48.49
CA GLY A 838 -25.12 10.39 -47.93
C GLY A 838 -23.86 10.25 -47.09
N THR A 839 -23.30 9.04 -46.95
CA THR A 839 -21.94 8.86 -46.42
C THR A 839 -20.90 9.22 -47.50
N PHE A 840 -19.68 9.55 -47.11
CA PHE A 840 -18.62 9.93 -48.03
C PHE A 840 -17.29 9.29 -47.64
N VAL A 841 -16.47 9.00 -48.64
CA VAL A 841 -15.15 8.41 -48.49
C VAL A 841 -14.12 9.51 -48.53
N ILE A 842 -13.19 9.48 -47.60
CA ILE A 842 -12.06 10.40 -47.55
C ILE A 842 -10.74 9.68 -47.75
N SER A 843 -9.76 10.41 -48.27
CA SER A 843 -8.33 10.10 -48.18
C SER A 843 -7.64 11.18 -47.36
N GLU A 844 -6.72 10.78 -46.50
CA GLU A 844 -6.07 11.69 -45.57
C GLU A 844 -4.66 11.23 -45.21
N MET A 845 -3.89 12.13 -44.59
CA MET A 845 -2.51 11.89 -44.20
C MET A 845 -2.26 12.39 -42.78
N ASN A 846 -1.33 11.75 -42.07
CA ASN A 846 -0.90 12.14 -40.73
C ASN A 846 -1.98 11.97 -39.64
N VAL A 847 -2.79 10.93 -39.78
CA VAL A 847 -3.58 10.39 -38.65
C VAL A 847 -2.69 9.52 -37.77
N SER A 848 -1.81 8.71 -38.37
CA SER A 848 -0.90 7.79 -37.69
C SER A 848 0.59 8.17 -37.83
N GLY A 849 0.88 9.45 -38.10
CA GLY A 849 2.24 9.98 -38.30
C GLY A 849 2.49 10.51 -39.71
N GLU A 850 3.56 11.30 -39.87
CA GLU A 850 3.91 11.96 -41.13
C GLU A 850 4.01 10.97 -42.30
N TYR A 851 3.48 11.37 -43.46
CA TYR A 851 3.42 10.54 -44.68
C TYR A 851 2.62 9.25 -44.59
N SER A 852 1.98 8.97 -43.46
CA SER A 852 1.07 7.83 -43.32
C SER A 852 -0.29 8.18 -43.93
N MET A 853 -0.75 7.35 -44.86
CA MET A 853 -2.03 7.49 -45.55
C MET A 853 -3.15 6.68 -44.89
N SER A 854 -4.34 7.25 -44.78
CA SER A 854 -5.55 6.53 -44.39
C SER A 854 -6.77 6.87 -45.25
N TRP A 855 -7.73 5.94 -45.25
CA TRP A 855 -9.03 6.09 -45.91
C TRP A 855 -10.14 5.76 -44.93
N ARG A 856 -11.17 6.59 -44.88
CA ARG A 856 -12.33 6.40 -44.00
C ARG A 856 -13.62 6.65 -44.75
N VAL A 857 -14.69 5.97 -44.33
CA VAL A 857 -16.05 6.31 -44.74
C VAL A 857 -16.70 7.03 -43.57
N LEU A 858 -17.14 8.25 -43.79
CA LEU A 858 -17.73 9.12 -42.77
C LEU A 858 -19.18 9.45 -43.12
N LYS A 859 -19.95 9.84 -42.10
CA LYS A 859 -21.25 10.48 -42.27
C LYS A 859 -21.16 11.89 -41.72
N LYS A 860 -21.71 12.86 -42.45
CA LYS A 860 -21.61 14.27 -42.09
C LYS A 860 -22.07 14.51 -40.65
N GLU A 861 -21.22 15.17 -39.85
CA GLU A 861 -21.53 15.60 -38.49
C GLU A 861 -21.29 17.10 -38.25
N ALA A 862 -21.65 17.57 -37.05
CA ALA A 862 -21.42 18.95 -36.66
C ALA A 862 -19.92 19.22 -36.47
N GLY A 863 -19.43 20.34 -37.00
CA GLY A 863 -18.00 20.69 -36.98
C GLY A 863 -17.21 20.16 -38.18
N GLU A 864 -17.89 19.55 -39.16
CA GLU A 864 -17.34 19.24 -40.49
C GLU A 864 -17.79 20.27 -41.53
N PHE A 865 -16.82 20.95 -42.15
CA PHE A 865 -17.04 21.94 -43.20
C PHE A 865 -16.43 21.46 -44.51
N PHE A 866 -17.16 21.57 -45.62
CA PHE A 866 -16.64 21.18 -46.93
C PHE A 866 -16.23 22.42 -47.71
N MET A 867 -14.94 22.54 -48.01
CA MET A 867 -14.40 23.56 -48.89
C MET A 867 -14.40 23.04 -50.33
N ARG A 868 -15.24 23.66 -51.17
CA ARG A 868 -15.33 23.38 -52.59
C ARG A 868 -14.59 24.43 -53.39
N VAL A 869 -13.71 23.97 -54.27
CA VAL A 869 -13.05 24.81 -55.28
C VAL A 869 -13.62 24.40 -56.63
N ASN A 870 -14.23 25.36 -57.32
CA ASN A 870 -14.90 25.20 -58.61
C ASN A 870 -13.95 25.42 -59.78
#